data_AF-A0A8H4S2L0-F1
#
_entry.id   AF-A0A8H4S2L0-F1
#
_cell.length_a   1.000
_cell.length_b   1.000
_cell.length_c   1.000
_cell.angle_alpha   90.00
_cell.angle_beta   90.00
_cell.angle_gamma   90.00
#
_symmetry.space_group_name_H-M   'P 1'
#
loop_
_entity.id
_entity.type
_entity.pdbx_description
1 polymer ?
#
loop_
_entity_poly.entity_id
_entity_poly.type
_entity_poly.pdbx_seq_one_letter_code
_entity_poly.pdbx_strand_id
1 'polypeptide(L)'
;MPESKIPQPGPAKLKRNAGPDEWLEAAKDCKYLSEPHMKQLCEIVKEYMMEESNIQPVSTPVTVCGDIHGQFYDLLELFRVSGGMPDGTELDPPKTSPSVITSADIEPPSSISDPKIRKKLRGPNVNSNDEDGDSSSRSRSSSNTSADLQLNRNFVFLGDYVDRGYFSLETLTLLLCLKAKYPDRVTLVRGNHESRQITQVYGFYEECFQKYGSASVWKACCQVFDFMTLGAIIDGKVLCVHGGLSPEIRTLDQVRVVARAQEIPHEGAFCDLVWSDPDDVETWAVSPRGAGWLFGDRVADEFCHVNDLSLIARAHQLVNEGYKYHFNNQNVVTVWSAPNYCYRCGNLASVCEIGEDLKPSFKLFSAVSDDQRHVPTSRPGRSEYFFLYTFEQMEQVDVLICGSGSAGLCAATWLAKYGVRCKVLERRSGPMKMGQADGVQCRTVEIFESFGIGEELLREAYHVLEVNFWADNGTGTIKRTGRTADTQPGLSHQPHVILNQARINGLLIELMQKYNDQQIDYGYNVTDVKVDSISAEDHDAYPVKVTAEKDGKIQMFAAKYALACDGAHSIVRKALGYKMIGDSSDAVWGVMDMVPRTNFPDIRKKSTIRSKSGNVLIIPREGDSDNLTRFYIELAPGTNPKEVTLENLQAQAQSIFHPYQVDFVETVWWSAYAIGQRHADFFHKDNRVFLAGDACHTHSPKAGQGMNVSLQDGYNIGWKLGEILTGLASPSLLETYVLERQKVAIDLIKFDRYFSKLFSSGASTSPAEFQEGFIKSGKYTAGLTAKYEVSPITSALESTNLASNVAVGMRLPSAQVVRFCDSKPLHLMKSLKSDGRWRIMAFIGDLTVPESYAKLNELGEYLSAADGPIHTFTPKDQHIDSLIEIILIGHGKRHSVELEQIPECFYPVSGKNQTRDLHKIYYDDESYNDGHGHAYEYLGIDPAQGALIIVRPDQYVSVIIGLGDYLEIGKFFAGFLKHQTYVGYE
;
A
#
# COMPACT_ATOMS: atom_id res chain seq x y z
N MET A 1 38.99 -32.45 28.83
CA MET A 1 39.43 -31.04 28.85
C MET A 1 38.41 -30.25 29.66
N PRO A 2 38.74 -29.09 30.25
CA PRO A 2 37.80 -28.35 31.09
C PRO A 2 36.54 -28.00 30.29
N GLU A 3 35.37 -28.25 30.86
CA GLU A 3 34.10 -27.85 30.25
C GLU A 3 34.05 -26.31 30.22
N SER A 4 34.16 -25.68 29.05
CA SER A 4 33.86 -24.25 28.94
C SER A 4 32.36 -24.08 29.11
N LYS A 5 31.92 -23.92 30.36
CA LYS A 5 30.51 -23.71 30.73
C LYS A 5 29.99 -22.50 29.98
N ILE A 6 29.03 -22.72 29.09
CA ILE A 6 28.21 -21.66 28.52
C ILE A 6 27.53 -20.94 29.69
N PRO A 7 27.71 -19.62 29.88
CA PRO A 7 27.03 -18.84 30.91
C PRO A 7 25.53 -19.13 30.91
N GLN A 8 24.91 -19.29 32.08
CA GLN A 8 23.53 -19.75 32.19
C GLN A 8 22.65 -18.63 32.76
N PRO A 9 21.52 -18.27 32.13
CA PRO A 9 20.65 -17.23 32.67
C PRO A 9 20.05 -17.59 34.04
N GLY A 10 19.50 -16.58 34.72
CA GLY A 10 18.73 -16.75 35.97
C GLY A 10 19.19 -15.85 37.12
N PRO A 11 18.54 -15.93 38.29
CA PRO A 11 18.84 -15.06 39.43
C PRO A 11 20.18 -15.42 40.09
N ALA A 12 20.96 -14.40 40.44
CA ALA A 12 22.22 -14.53 41.17
C ALA A 12 21.97 -14.93 42.64
N LYS A 13 22.74 -15.91 43.15
CA LYS A 13 22.65 -16.40 44.54
C LYS A 13 23.71 -15.73 45.42
N LEU A 14 23.49 -14.45 45.72
CA LEU A 14 24.45 -13.60 46.42
C LEU A 14 24.07 -13.38 47.90
N LYS A 15 25.08 -13.11 48.74
CA LYS A 15 24.86 -12.69 50.13
C LYS A 15 24.28 -11.27 50.15
N ARG A 16 23.52 -10.92 51.20
CA ARG A 16 22.91 -9.58 51.33
C ARG A 16 23.96 -8.44 51.29
N ASN A 17 25.18 -8.69 51.73
CA ASN A 17 26.30 -7.75 51.75
C ASN A 17 27.31 -7.92 50.60
N ALA A 18 26.98 -8.66 49.55
CA ALA A 18 27.78 -8.73 48.33
C ALA A 18 27.90 -7.35 47.66
N GLY A 19 29.07 -7.03 47.11
CA GLY A 19 29.38 -5.76 46.45
C GLY A 19 29.80 -5.94 44.98
N PRO A 20 30.38 -4.89 44.35
CA PRO A 20 30.64 -4.84 42.92
C PRO A 20 31.46 -6.00 42.35
N ASP A 21 32.43 -6.55 43.09
CA ASP A 21 33.21 -7.71 42.64
C ASP A 21 32.34 -8.96 42.50
N GLU A 22 31.54 -9.29 43.53
CA GLU A 22 30.66 -10.46 43.48
C GLU A 22 29.48 -10.26 42.51
N TRP A 23 29.06 -9.02 42.28
CA TRP A 23 28.07 -8.66 41.25
C TRP A 23 28.63 -8.83 39.84
N LEU A 24 29.88 -8.45 39.60
CA LEU A 24 30.54 -8.62 38.30
C LEU A 24 30.74 -10.11 37.96
N GLU A 25 31.19 -10.93 38.91
CA GLU A 25 31.32 -12.38 38.67
C GLU A 25 29.97 -13.04 38.40
N ALA A 26 28.90 -12.63 39.09
CA ALA A 26 27.55 -13.08 38.77
C ALA A 26 27.09 -12.63 37.36
N ALA A 27 27.37 -11.38 36.97
CA ALA A 27 27.01 -10.84 35.67
C ALA A 27 27.74 -11.55 34.51
N LYS A 28 29.03 -11.87 34.67
CA LYS A 28 29.81 -12.70 33.72
C LYS A 28 29.15 -14.06 33.43
N ASP A 29 28.55 -14.66 34.46
CA ASP A 29 27.83 -15.95 34.39
C ASP A 29 26.39 -15.84 33.83
N CYS A 30 26.01 -14.69 33.25
CA CYS A 30 24.66 -14.36 32.76
C CYS A 30 23.60 -14.33 33.90
N LYS A 31 23.99 -13.96 35.13
CA LYS A 31 23.05 -13.86 36.25
C LYS A 31 22.60 -12.44 36.50
N TYR A 32 21.28 -12.23 36.55
CA TYR A 32 20.70 -10.97 37.01
C TYR A 32 20.72 -10.89 38.54
N LEU A 33 20.98 -9.68 39.06
CA LEU A 33 21.10 -9.43 40.51
C LEU A 33 19.75 -9.51 41.22
N SER A 34 19.74 -9.49 42.56
CA SER A 34 18.50 -9.29 43.31
C SER A 34 18.02 -7.83 43.17
N GLU A 35 16.71 -7.56 43.28
CA GLU A 35 16.18 -6.18 43.16
C GLU A 35 16.92 -5.16 44.06
N PRO A 36 17.23 -5.45 45.34
CA PRO A 36 18.03 -4.55 46.19
C PRO A 36 19.45 -4.32 45.66
N HIS A 37 20.13 -5.37 45.18
CA HIS A 37 21.48 -5.25 44.62
C HIS A 37 21.50 -4.48 43.30
N MET A 38 20.53 -4.73 42.42
CA MET A 38 20.41 -4.02 41.15
C MET A 38 20.15 -2.53 41.38
N LYS A 39 19.26 -2.19 42.32
CA LYS A 39 19.03 -0.79 42.74
C LYS A 39 20.29 -0.14 43.32
N GLN A 40 21.04 -0.86 44.16
CA GLN A 40 22.29 -0.35 44.72
C GLN A 40 23.36 -0.12 43.64
N LEU A 41 23.47 -1.02 42.66
CA LEU A 41 24.33 -0.84 41.49
C LEU A 41 23.91 0.37 40.65
N CYS A 42 22.61 0.54 40.38
CA CYS A 42 22.08 1.71 39.68
C CYS A 42 22.42 3.01 40.40
N GLU A 43 22.26 3.09 41.73
CA GLU A 43 22.61 4.29 42.49
C GLU A 43 24.12 4.58 42.46
N ILE A 44 24.99 3.57 42.63
CA ILE A 44 26.45 3.74 42.53
C ILE A 44 26.87 4.26 41.14
N VAL A 45 26.35 3.67 40.06
CA VAL A 45 26.70 4.13 38.69
C VAL A 45 26.11 5.50 38.40
N LYS A 46 24.92 5.80 38.91
CA LYS A 46 24.30 7.13 38.81
C LYS A 46 25.11 8.20 39.55
N GLU A 47 25.66 7.91 40.73
CA GLU A 47 26.57 8.83 41.44
C GLU A 47 27.81 9.15 40.58
N TYR A 48 28.48 8.15 40.01
CA TYR A 48 29.60 8.40 39.08
C TYR A 48 29.16 9.21 37.85
N MET A 49 28.05 8.81 37.21
CA MET A 49 27.52 9.48 36.03
C MET A 49 27.01 10.90 36.32
N MET A 50 26.75 11.29 37.57
CA MET A 50 26.43 12.67 37.92
C MET A 50 27.66 13.60 37.92
N GLU A 51 28.86 13.04 38.08
CA GLU A 51 30.12 13.80 38.07
C GLU A 51 30.75 13.93 36.66
N GLU A 52 30.33 13.09 35.70
CA GLU A 52 30.88 13.07 34.34
C GLU A 52 30.45 14.26 33.46
N SER A 53 31.28 14.62 32.49
CA SER A 53 30.95 15.61 31.45
C SER A 53 30.04 14.98 30.38
N ASN A 54 29.19 15.76 29.70
CA ASN A 54 28.41 15.24 28.56
C ASN A 54 29.33 14.70 27.45
N ILE A 55 30.54 15.25 27.32
CA ILE A 55 31.63 14.67 26.53
C ILE A 55 32.73 14.27 27.50
N GLN A 56 32.88 12.97 27.73
CA GLN A 56 33.89 12.44 28.66
C GLN A 56 35.27 12.31 27.96
N PRO A 57 36.36 12.86 28.52
CA PRO A 57 37.69 12.66 27.97
C PRO A 57 38.18 11.23 28.22
N VAL A 58 38.77 10.61 27.20
CA VAL A 58 39.33 9.25 27.27
C VAL A 58 40.71 9.25 26.63
N SER A 59 41.67 8.57 27.25
CA SER A 59 43.01 8.41 26.65
C SER A 59 43.17 7.09 25.93
N THR A 60 44.02 7.08 24.91
CA THR A 60 44.48 5.84 24.27
C THR A 60 45.37 5.01 25.23
N PRO A 61 45.46 3.68 25.03
CA PRO A 61 44.75 2.86 24.06
C PRO A 61 43.29 2.60 24.46
N VAL A 62 42.38 2.72 23.49
CA VAL A 62 40.93 2.58 23.70
C VAL A 62 40.28 1.67 22.67
N THR A 63 39.24 0.95 23.09
CA THR A 63 38.33 0.20 22.20
C THR A 63 36.95 0.85 22.18
N VAL A 64 36.51 1.27 21.00
CA VAL A 64 35.18 1.83 20.76
C VAL A 64 34.25 0.72 20.27
N CYS A 65 33.09 0.60 20.91
CA CYS A 65 32.08 -0.43 20.68
C CYS A 65 30.75 0.24 20.30
N GLY A 66 30.12 -0.20 19.21
CA GLY A 66 28.81 0.26 18.77
C GLY A 66 27.65 -0.41 19.50
N ASP A 67 26.47 -0.40 18.89
CA ASP A 67 25.23 -0.99 19.39
C ASP A 67 25.42 -2.46 19.84
N ILE A 68 24.82 -2.83 20.98
CA ILE A 68 24.90 -4.19 21.57
C ILE A 68 23.54 -4.87 21.65
N HIS A 69 22.48 -4.11 21.91
CA HIS A 69 21.09 -4.54 21.83
C HIS A 69 20.80 -5.86 22.58
N GLY A 70 21.13 -5.95 23.87
CA GLY A 70 20.82 -7.13 24.70
C GLY A 70 21.43 -8.47 24.24
N GLN A 71 22.38 -8.44 23.31
CA GLN A 71 23.05 -9.63 22.79
C GLN A 71 24.19 -10.09 23.71
N PHE A 72 23.86 -10.50 24.94
CA PHE A 72 24.82 -10.80 26.02
C PHE A 72 25.99 -11.72 25.62
N TYR A 73 25.72 -12.83 24.91
CA TYR A 73 26.78 -13.75 24.49
C TYR A 73 27.70 -13.14 23.43
N ASP A 74 27.15 -12.31 22.54
CA ASP A 74 27.92 -11.58 21.54
C ASP A 74 28.73 -10.43 22.18
N LEU A 75 28.29 -9.86 23.31
CA LEU A 75 29.08 -8.95 24.14
C LEU A 75 30.26 -9.66 24.84
N LEU A 76 30.12 -10.92 25.24
CA LEU A 76 31.26 -11.71 25.75
C LEU A 76 32.27 -12.01 24.63
N GLU A 77 31.79 -12.31 23.42
CA GLU A 77 32.64 -12.49 22.24
C GLU A 77 33.38 -11.20 21.86
N LEU A 78 32.68 -10.05 21.92
CA LEU A 78 33.25 -8.71 21.77
C LEU A 78 34.44 -8.52 22.71
N PHE A 79 34.28 -8.70 24.02
CA PHE A 79 35.39 -8.57 24.98
C PHE A 79 36.55 -9.49 24.63
N ARG A 80 36.27 -10.72 24.20
CA ARG A 80 37.30 -11.71 23.83
C ARG A 80 38.10 -11.27 22.60
N VAL A 81 37.43 -10.72 21.58
CA VAL A 81 38.05 -10.14 20.37
C VAL A 81 38.85 -8.87 20.70
N SER A 82 38.37 -8.06 21.64
CA SER A 82 39.08 -6.90 22.21
C SER A 82 40.27 -7.26 23.11
N GLY A 83 40.57 -8.56 23.32
CA GLY A 83 41.72 -9.02 24.11
C GLY A 83 41.44 -9.18 25.62
N GLY A 84 40.17 -9.14 26.03
CA GLY A 84 39.72 -9.34 27.41
C GLY A 84 38.82 -8.23 27.92
N MET A 85 38.24 -8.46 29.11
CA MET A 85 37.70 -7.38 29.96
C MET A 85 38.86 -6.57 30.57
N PRO A 86 38.62 -5.38 31.17
CA PRO A 86 39.68 -4.49 31.70
C PRO A 86 40.60 -5.08 32.80
N ASP A 87 40.35 -6.31 33.27
CA ASP A 87 41.14 -7.08 34.24
C ASP A 87 41.54 -8.50 33.77
N GLY A 88 41.23 -8.89 32.53
CA GLY A 88 41.47 -10.24 32.02
C GLY A 88 42.95 -10.54 31.73
N THR A 89 43.45 -11.69 32.18
CA THR A 89 44.86 -12.11 32.01
C THR A 89 45.09 -13.41 31.22
N GLU A 90 44.06 -14.00 30.59
CA GLU A 90 44.21 -15.23 29.78
C GLU A 90 43.57 -15.13 28.38
N LEU A 91 44.28 -15.66 27.39
CA LEU A 91 43.95 -15.60 25.96
C LEU A 91 43.34 -16.92 25.47
N ASP A 92 42.01 -16.98 25.37
CA ASP A 92 41.32 -18.03 24.60
C ASP A 92 41.18 -17.59 23.13
N PRO A 93 41.75 -18.32 22.14
CA PRO A 93 41.76 -17.91 20.73
C PRO A 93 40.35 -17.95 20.09
N PRO A 94 40.11 -17.24 18.97
CA PRO A 94 38.80 -17.18 18.29
C PRO A 94 38.07 -18.53 18.13
N LYS A 95 36.90 -18.70 18.79
CA LYS A 95 36.01 -19.85 18.57
C LYS A 95 35.27 -19.73 17.24
N THR A 96 34.89 -18.51 16.88
CA THR A 96 34.39 -18.14 15.55
C THR A 96 35.54 -17.57 14.72
N SER A 97 35.95 -18.30 13.69
CA SER A 97 36.87 -17.76 12.68
C SER A 97 36.08 -16.87 11.70
N PRO A 98 36.30 -15.55 11.64
CA PRO A 98 35.93 -14.82 10.45
C PRO A 98 36.80 -15.35 9.31
N SER A 99 36.20 -15.68 8.17
CA SER A 99 36.95 -15.73 6.91
C SER A 99 37.39 -14.30 6.61
N VAL A 100 38.59 -13.93 7.06
CA VAL A 100 39.15 -12.58 6.89
C VAL A 100 39.40 -12.38 5.39
N ILE A 101 38.40 -11.81 4.72
CA ILE A 101 38.55 -11.18 3.42
C ILE A 101 39.40 -9.94 3.67
N THR A 102 40.65 -9.99 3.26
CA THR A 102 41.54 -8.84 3.30
C THR A 102 41.28 -7.95 2.09
N SER A 103 41.78 -6.72 2.10
CA SER A 103 41.71 -5.83 0.93
C SER A 103 42.48 -6.35 -0.30
N ALA A 104 43.17 -7.49 -0.21
CA ALA A 104 43.77 -8.20 -1.34
C ALA A 104 42.80 -9.15 -2.07
N ASP A 105 41.64 -9.45 -1.47
CA ASP A 105 40.65 -10.40 -2.01
C ASP A 105 39.58 -9.70 -2.88
N ILE A 106 39.72 -8.39 -3.12
CA ILE A 106 38.82 -7.54 -3.93
C ILE A 106 39.52 -7.03 -5.20
N GLU A 107 40.25 -7.90 -5.91
CA GLU A 107 40.53 -7.71 -7.34
C GLU A 107 39.91 -8.85 -8.16
N PRO A 108 39.25 -8.55 -9.30
CA PRO A 108 38.59 -9.57 -10.11
C PRO A 108 39.62 -10.51 -10.76
N PRO A 109 39.36 -11.83 -10.84
CA PRO A 109 40.31 -12.80 -11.34
C PRO A 109 40.65 -12.55 -12.82
N SER A 110 41.90 -12.16 -13.08
CA SER A 110 42.43 -11.77 -14.39
C SER A 110 42.67 -12.93 -15.38
N SER A 111 42.00 -14.08 -15.19
CA SER A 111 42.18 -15.26 -16.03
C SER A 111 40.86 -15.92 -16.48
N ILE A 112 40.58 -15.81 -17.78
CA ILE A 112 39.50 -16.53 -18.45
C ILE A 112 39.88 -18.01 -18.57
N SER A 113 39.05 -18.89 -18.03
CA SER A 113 39.30 -20.34 -17.94
C SER A 113 38.86 -21.16 -19.16
N ASP A 114 38.22 -20.55 -20.18
CA ASP A 114 37.82 -21.24 -21.42
C ASP A 114 38.94 -21.25 -22.49
N PRO A 115 39.49 -22.43 -22.87
CA PRO A 115 40.54 -22.54 -23.88
C PRO A 115 40.14 -22.11 -25.30
N LYS A 116 38.85 -22.10 -25.64
CA LYS A 116 38.36 -21.81 -27.01
C LYS A 116 38.27 -20.32 -27.31
N ILE A 117 38.07 -19.48 -26.29
CA ILE A 117 38.00 -18.02 -26.44
C ILE A 117 39.41 -17.41 -26.66
N ARG A 118 40.46 -18.05 -26.12
CA ARG A 118 41.85 -17.58 -26.12
C ARG A 118 42.53 -17.48 -27.50
N LYS A 119 41.91 -17.96 -28.59
CA LYS A 119 42.53 -18.04 -29.93
C LYS A 119 42.17 -16.90 -30.90
N LYS A 120 41.35 -15.91 -30.49
CA LYS A 120 40.92 -14.82 -31.39
C LYS A 120 41.55 -13.44 -31.16
N LEU A 121 42.31 -13.22 -30.08
CA LEU A 121 42.86 -11.90 -29.73
C LEU A 121 44.30 -11.95 -29.17
N ARG A 122 45.29 -11.87 -30.08
CA ARG A 122 46.70 -11.44 -29.88
C ARG A 122 47.21 -10.98 -31.24
N GLY A 123 47.95 -9.88 -31.44
CA GLY A 123 48.34 -8.76 -30.57
C GLY A 123 48.48 -7.52 -31.48
N PRO A 124 49.60 -6.75 -31.50
CA PRO A 124 50.70 -6.69 -30.53
C PRO A 124 51.15 -5.24 -30.18
N ASN A 125 51.67 -5.03 -28.97
CA ASN A 125 53.09 -4.68 -28.77
C ASN A 125 53.39 -4.40 -27.29
N VAL A 126 54.56 -4.84 -26.88
CA VAL A 126 55.18 -4.63 -25.57
C VAL A 126 56.46 -3.86 -25.82
N ASN A 127 56.87 -3.01 -24.88
CA ASN A 127 58.29 -2.92 -24.54
C ASN A 127 58.42 -2.71 -23.02
N SER A 128 59.23 -3.56 -22.42
CA SER A 128 59.68 -3.53 -21.04
C SER A 128 60.82 -2.51 -20.86
N ASN A 129 61.25 -2.29 -19.62
CA ASN A 129 62.54 -2.79 -19.13
C ASN A 129 62.71 -2.50 -17.62
N ASP A 130 63.13 -3.53 -16.87
CA ASP A 130 64.31 -3.60 -15.96
C ASP A 130 64.37 -2.62 -14.75
N GLU A 131 65.13 -2.79 -13.65
CA GLU A 131 65.94 -3.82 -12.94
C GLU A 131 66.21 -3.18 -11.53
N ASP A 132 66.56 -3.80 -10.39
CA ASP A 132 66.57 -5.17 -9.81
C ASP A 132 66.76 -4.99 -8.26
N GLY A 133 66.78 -6.05 -7.44
CA GLY A 133 67.54 -5.99 -6.16
C GLY A 133 67.06 -6.81 -4.96
N ASP A 134 67.58 -8.04 -4.83
CA ASP A 134 67.52 -8.87 -3.61
C ASP A 134 68.49 -8.39 -2.50
N SER A 135 68.20 -8.69 -1.23
CA SER A 135 69.14 -9.41 -0.33
C SER A 135 68.65 -9.50 1.12
N SER A 136 68.86 -10.68 1.72
CA SER A 136 68.62 -10.96 3.15
C SER A 136 69.92 -11.21 3.91
N SER A 137 70.03 -10.77 5.19
CA SER A 137 71.04 -11.34 6.12
C SER A 137 70.74 -11.19 7.64
N ARG A 138 70.30 -12.31 8.23
CA ARG A 138 70.70 -12.91 9.53
C ARG A 138 71.07 -12.06 10.78
N SER A 139 70.17 -12.15 11.77
CA SER A 139 70.37 -12.68 13.15
C SER A 139 71.25 -11.97 14.21
N ARG A 140 70.70 -11.79 15.41
CA ARG A 140 71.20 -12.43 16.67
C ARG A 140 70.18 -12.36 17.82
N SER A 141 70.31 -13.28 18.78
CA SER A 141 69.42 -13.48 19.93
C SER A 141 69.94 -12.83 21.23
N SER A 142 69.02 -12.48 22.13
CA SER A 142 69.28 -12.40 23.57
C SER A 142 68.01 -12.79 24.35
N SER A 143 68.16 -13.30 25.56
CA SER A 143 67.10 -13.98 26.33
C SER A 143 66.74 -13.26 27.63
N ASN A 144 65.49 -13.45 28.08
CA ASN A 144 64.91 -13.10 29.38
C ASN A 144 64.77 -11.59 29.64
N THR A 145 63.56 -11.07 29.87
CA THR A 145 62.81 -11.37 31.11
C THR A 145 61.30 -11.22 30.94
N SER A 146 60.55 -12.12 31.58
CA SER A 146 59.12 -11.99 31.82
C SER A 146 58.86 -11.02 32.97
N ALA A 147 58.09 -9.97 32.72
CA ALA A 147 57.46 -9.12 33.74
C ALA A 147 56.09 -8.67 33.22
N ASP A 148 55.10 -8.56 34.10
CA ASP A 148 53.70 -8.38 33.74
C ASP A 148 53.45 -7.10 32.92
N LEU A 149 52.82 -7.28 31.75
CA LEU A 149 52.08 -6.23 31.06
C LEU A 149 50.60 -6.62 31.11
N GLN A 150 49.93 -6.26 32.21
CA GLN A 150 48.47 -6.14 32.20
C GLN A 150 48.11 -5.12 31.11
N LEU A 151 47.33 -5.52 30.10
CA LEU A 151 46.85 -4.62 29.05
C LEU A 151 45.86 -3.62 29.67
N ASN A 152 46.38 -2.48 30.12
CA ASN A 152 45.60 -1.42 30.73
C ASN A 152 44.86 -0.65 29.62
N ARG A 153 43.62 -1.06 29.33
CA ARG A 153 42.86 -0.66 28.13
C ARG A 153 41.52 -0.03 28.50
N ASN A 154 41.21 1.08 27.84
CA ASN A 154 39.97 1.81 28.02
C ASN A 154 38.89 1.33 27.04
N PHE A 155 37.62 1.47 27.41
CA PHE A 155 36.46 1.13 26.59
C PHE A 155 35.48 2.30 26.50
N VAL A 156 34.98 2.56 25.29
CA VAL A 156 33.87 3.48 25.02
C VAL A 156 32.76 2.68 24.36
N PHE A 157 31.61 2.59 25.01
CA PHE A 157 30.41 1.97 24.45
C PHE A 157 29.46 3.06 23.98
N LEU A 158 29.06 3.04 22.71
CA LEU A 158 28.40 4.17 22.04
C LEU A 158 26.90 4.32 22.33
N GLY A 159 26.22 3.24 22.75
CA GLY A 159 24.81 3.27 23.14
C GLY A 159 24.10 1.97 22.80
N ASP A 160 22.76 2.00 22.92
CA ASP A 160 21.84 0.92 22.58
C ASP A 160 22.24 -0.42 23.18
N TYR A 161 22.29 -0.47 24.51
CA TYR A 161 22.67 -1.63 25.30
C TYR A 161 21.52 -2.62 25.47
N VAL A 162 20.30 -2.11 25.43
CA VAL A 162 19.06 -2.83 25.73
C VAL A 162 18.20 -3.07 24.49
N ASP A 163 17.10 -3.81 24.69
CA ASP A 163 16.13 -4.23 23.68
C ASP A 163 16.69 -5.17 22.57
N ARG A 164 15.79 -5.71 21.72
CA ARG A 164 16.06 -6.55 20.52
C ARG A 164 16.75 -7.91 20.73
N GLY A 165 17.84 -8.02 21.49
CA GLY A 165 18.57 -9.27 21.78
C GLY A 165 18.23 -9.86 23.15
N TYR A 166 18.47 -11.16 23.35
CA TYR A 166 17.76 -12.03 24.32
C TYR A 166 17.86 -11.65 25.81
N PHE A 167 18.87 -10.89 26.23
CA PHE A 167 19.25 -10.73 27.63
C PHE A 167 19.61 -9.27 27.95
N SER A 168 18.66 -8.37 27.72
CA SER A 168 18.87 -6.92 27.83
C SER A 168 19.23 -6.49 29.26
N LEU A 169 18.66 -7.13 30.28
CA LEU A 169 18.99 -6.88 31.68
C LEU A 169 20.39 -7.39 32.04
N GLU A 170 20.78 -8.59 31.62
CA GLU A 170 22.12 -9.13 31.91
C GLU A 170 23.21 -8.34 31.18
N THR A 171 22.96 -7.96 29.92
CA THR A 171 23.85 -7.05 29.14
C THR A 171 24.06 -5.74 29.89
N LEU A 172 22.98 -5.05 30.27
CA LEU A 172 23.09 -3.79 31.01
C LEU A 172 23.76 -3.99 32.38
N THR A 173 23.41 -5.06 33.11
CA THR A 173 24.00 -5.38 34.42
C THR A 173 25.52 -5.56 34.31
N LEU A 174 26.01 -6.27 33.29
CA LEU A 174 27.44 -6.46 33.06
C LEU A 174 28.15 -5.13 32.79
N LEU A 175 27.60 -4.27 31.93
CA LEU A 175 28.16 -2.96 31.63
C LEU A 175 28.15 -2.02 32.86
N LEU A 176 27.08 -2.04 33.66
CA LEU A 176 27.00 -1.27 34.91
C LEU A 176 27.98 -1.78 35.97
N CYS A 177 28.15 -3.11 36.13
CA CYS A 177 29.17 -3.68 37.02
C CYS A 177 30.58 -3.28 36.58
N LEU A 178 30.87 -3.30 35.28
CA LEU A 178 32.15 -2.84 34.73
C LEU A 178 32.37 -1.34 34.96
N LYS A 179 31.33 -0.50 34.80
CA LYS A 179 31.40 0.94 35.12
C LYS A 179 31.64 1.19 36.61
N ALA A 180 30.95 0.46 37.50
CA ALA A 180 31.10 0.61 38.94
C ALA A 180 32.49 0.15 39.44
N LYS A 181 33.10 -0.87 38.80
CA LYS A 181 34.44 -1.36 39.15
C LYS A 181 35.56 -0.53 38.49
N TYR A 182 35.32 0.02 37.30
CA TYR A 182 36.31 0.74 36.49
C TYR A 182 35.78 2.08 35.97
N PRO A 183 35.41 3.02 36.85
CA PRO A 183 34.76 4.27 36.47
C PRO A 183 35.58 5.09 35.46
N ASP A 184 36.92 5.12 35.61
CA ASP A 184 37.82 5.88 34.73
C ASP A 184 38.19 5.17 33.42
N ARG A 185 37.89 3.86 33.29
CA ARG A 185 38.30 3.05 32.11
C ARG A 185 37.13 2.58 31.25
N VAL A 186 35.89 2.70 31.74
CA VAL A 186 34.67 2.32 31.02
C VAL A 186 33.78 3.55 30.87
N THR A 187 33.58 4.01 29.64
CA THR A 187 32.67 5.10 29.30
C THR A 187 31.42 4.54 28.63
N LEU A 188 30.24 4.94 29.12
CA LEU A 188 28.94 4.53 28.59
C LEU A 188 28.21 5.77 28.05
N VAL A 189 28.17 5.89 26.72
CA VAL A 189 27.43 6.93 26.00
C VAL A 189 25.95 6.52 25.87
N ARG A 190 25.04 7.47 25.99
CA ARG A 190 23.59 7.24 25.90
C ARG A 190 23.16 7.04 24.45
N GLY A 191 22.55 5.88 24.15
CA GLY A 191 21.85 5.65 22.89
C GLY A 191 20.38 6.05 22.95
N ASN A 192 19.67 5.90 21.82
CA ASN A 192 18.25 6.18 21.76
C ASN A 192 17.41 5.09 22.45
N HIS A 193 17.93 3.88 22.62
CA HIS A 193 17.32 2.82 23.42
C HIS A 193 17.48 3.03 24.93
N GLU A 194 18.37 3.92 25.40
CA GLU A 194 18.44 4.34 26.80
C GLU A 194 17.36 5.42 27.12
N SER A 195 16.11 5.08 26.80
CA SER A 195 14.90 5.91 26.91
C SER A 195 13.75 5.14 27.54
N ARG A 196 12.90 5.80 28.35
CA ARG A 196 11.67 5.17 28.88
C ARG A 196 10.71 4.81 27.75
N GLN A 197 10.59 5.65 26.73
CA GLN A 197 9.67 5.44 25.61
C GLN A 197 10.09 4.22 24.79
N ILE A 198 11.38 4.12 24.45
CA ILE A 198 11.90 3.05 23.59
C ILE A 198 11.94 1.70 24.35
N THR A 199 12.37 1.68 25.61
CA THR A 199 12.42 0.42 26.41
C THR A 199 11.06 -0.17 26.78
N GLN A 200 10.01 0.66 26.79
CA GLN A 200 8.62 0.17 26.91
C GLN A 200 8.12 -0.49 25.62
N VAL A 201 8.78 -0.26 24.48
CA VAL A 201 8.34 -0.69 23.15
C VAL A 201 9.13 -1.90 22.64
N TYR A 202 10.43 -2.03 22.96
CA TYR A 202 11.30 -3.05 22.37
C TYR A 202 11.82 -4.14 23.34
N GLY A 203 11.25 -4.21 24.55
CA GLY A 203 11.24 -5.41 25.40
C GLY A 203 11.91 -5.27 26.78
N PHE A 204 12.78 -4.28 27.01
CA PHE A 204 13.51 -4.17 28.28
C PHE A 204 12.62 -3.91 29.50
N TYR A 205 11.54 -3.15 29.34
CA TYR A 205 10.52 -2.98 30.39
C TYR A 205 9.92 -4.31 30.84
N GLU A 206 9.50 -5.12 29.87
CA GLU A 206 8.86 -6.41 30.10
C GLU A 206 9.84 -7.41 30.71
N GLU A 207 11.08 -7.45 30.22
CA GLU A 207 12.13 -8.32 30.75
C GLU A 207 12.40 -8.03 32.24
N CYS A 208 12.46 -6.76 32.62
CA CYS A 208 12.53 -6.36 34.03
C CYS A 208 11.28 -6.78 34.81
N PHE A 209 10.09 -6.53 34.26
CA PHE A 209 8.83 -6.84 34.92
C PHE A 209 8.66 -8.35 35.16
N GLN A 210 9.00 -9.18 34.18
CA GLN A 210 8.95 -10.65 34.26
C GLN A 210 9.94 -11.20 35.30
N LYS A 211 11.16 -10.66 35.36
CA LYS A 211 12.22 -11.17 36.27
C LYS A 211 12.03 -10.74 37.74
N TYR A 212 11.44 -9.57 37.99
CA TYR A 212 11.27 -9.01 39.33
C TYR A 212 9.82 -8.91 39.82
N GLY A 213 8.82 -9.18 38.98
CA GLY A 213 7.40 -9.02 39.30
C GLY A 213 6.94 -7.56 39.46
N SER A 214 7.81 -6.59 39.18
CA SER A 214 7.50 -5.16 39.25
C SER A 214 8.37 -4.33 38.31
N ALA A 215 7.87 -3.16 37.91
CA ALA A 215 8.64 -2.19 37.14
C ALA A 215 9.75 -1.48 37.94
N SER A 216 10.01 -1.86 39.20
CA SER A 216 10.89 -1.05 40.07
C SER A 216 12.37 -1.11 39.71
N VAL A 217 12.84 -2.19 39.07
CA VAL A 217 14.22 -2.26 38.55
C VAL A 217 14.34 -1.48 37.24
N TRP A 218 13.37 -1.60 36.32
CA TRP A 218 13.31 -0.78 35.11
C TRP A 218 13.37 0.72 35.44
N LYS A 219 12.60 1.17 36.44
CA LYS A 219 12.67 2.58 36.90
C LYS A 219 14.06 2.99 37.38
N ALA A 220 14.77 2.12 38.10
CA ALA A 220 16.15 2.39 38.54
C ALA A 220 17.12 2.45 37.36
N CYS A 221 17.00 1.55 36.38
CA CYS A 221 17.79 1.59 35.15
C CYS A 221 17.53 2.88 34.35
N CYS A 222 16.27 3.28 34.18
CA CYS A 222 15.91 4.53 33.53
C CYS A 222 16.31 5.79 34.32
N GLN A 223 16.62 5.68 35.62
CA GLN A 223 17.25 6.77 36.38
C GLN A 223 18.75 6.85 36.10
N VAL A 224 19.43 5.74 35.81
CA VAL A 224 20.83 5.75 35.33
C VAL A 224 20.90 6.36 33.92
N PHE A 225 19.98 5.97 33.03
CA PHE A 225 19.93 6.47 31.64
C PHE A 225 19.88 8.00 31.57
N ASP A 226 19.15 8.66 32.48
CA ASP A 226 19.08 10.13 32.54
C ASP A 226 20.46 10.77 32.73
N PHE A 227 21.42 10.12 33.40
CA PHE A 227 22.75 10.67 33.67
C PHE A 227 23.85 10.16 32.73
N MET A 228 23.57 9.23 31.82
CA MET A 228 24.55 8.74 30.83
C MET A 228 25.06 9.86 29.92
N THR A 229 26.36 9.86 29.62
CA THR A 229 27.00 10.92 28.83
C THR A 229 26.52 10.93 27.38
N LEU A 230 26.63 12.07 26.69
CA LEU A 230 26.16 12.22 25.30
C LEU A 230 27.26 11.93 24.27
N GLY A 231 28.49 11.75 24.73
CA GLY A 231 29.63 11.34 23.92
C GLY A 231 30.92 11.20 24.72
N ALA A 232 31.99 10.87 24.01
CA ALA A 232 33.35 10.84 24.53
C ALA A 232 34.31 11.52 23.54
N ILE A 233 35.46 11.98 24.02
CA ILE A 233 36.53 12.57 23.20
C ILE A 233 37.84 11.86 23.49
N ILE A 234 38.38 11.16 22.49
CA ILE A 234 39.62 10.38 22.62
C ILE A 234 40.80 11.29 22.26
N ASP A 235 41.70 11.52 23.23
CA ASP A 235 42.90 12.37 23.14
C ASP A 235 42.68 13.73 22.46
N GLY A 236 41.47 14.28 22.61
CA GLY A 236 41.07 15.56 22.00
C GLY A 236 40.79 15.53 20.50
N LYS A 237 40.89 14.36 19.83
CA LYS A 237 40.89 14.24 18.36
C LYS A 237 39.79 13.39 17.76
N VAL A 238 39.29 12.37 18.46
CA VAL A 238 38.20 11.51 17.94
C VAL A 238 36.96 11.67 18.79
N LEU A 239 35.90 12.23 18.19
CA LEU A 239 34.59 12.34 18.83
C LEU A 239 33.85 11.00 18.73
N CYS A 240 33.29 10.55 19.85
CA CYS A 240 32.43 9.38 19.96
C CYS A 240 31.01 9.82 20.35
N VAL A 241 29.99 9.48 19.57
CA VAL A 241 28.55 9.76 19.83
C VAL A 241 27.70 8.57 19.41
N HIS A 242 26.44 8.46 19.84
CA HIS A 242 25.57 7.36 19.39
C HIS A 242 25.09 7.54 17.95
N GLY A 243 24.26 8.57 17.74
CA GLY A 243 23.67 8.92 16.45
C GLY A 243 24.66 9.74 15.64
N GLY A 244 24.50 11.07 15.62
CA GLY A 244 25.25 11.89 14.70
C GLY A 244 25.39 13.34 15.15
N LEU A 245 25.52 14.23 14.17
CA LEU A 245 25.63 15.66 14.40
C LEU A 245 24.24 16.30 14.50
N SER A 246 24.18 17.51 15.07
CA SER A 246 22.98 18.36 15.15
C SER A 246 23.21 19.68 14.42
N PRO A 247 22.23 20.23 13.68
CA PRO A 247 22.33 21.57 13.10
C PRO A 247 22.41 22.68 14.16
N GLU A 248 22.03 22.40 15.41
CA GLU A 248 22.13 23.34 16.54
C GLU A 248 23.53 23.36 17.18
N ILE A 249 24.35 22.33 16.93
CA ILE A 249 25.66 22.13 17.57
C ILE A 249 26.77 22.29 16.52
N ARG A 250 27.53 23.37 16.64
CA ARG A 250 28.75 23.63 15.86
C ARG A 250 30.03 23.33 16.63
N THR A 251 30.00 23.41 17.97
CA THR A 251 31.19 23.14 18.81
C THR A 251 30.95 22.10 19.90
N LEU A 252 32.00 21.39 20.30
CA LEU A 252 31.96 20.42 21.41
C LEU A 252 31.49 21.06 22.74
N ASP A 253 31.79 22.34 22.97
CA ASP A 253 31.34 23.05 24.17
C ASP A 253 29.82 23.27 24.20
N GLN A 254 29.13 23.29 23.05
CA GLN A 254 27.65 23.30 23.03
C GLN A 254 27.09 21.96 23.52
N VAL A 255 27.71 20.83 23.17
CA VAL A 255 27.32 19.51 23.70
C VAL A 255 27.51 19.47 25.23
N ARG A 256 28.58 20.06 25.75
CA ARG A 256 28.89 20.09 27.19
C ARG A 256 27.84 20.76 28.06
N VAL A 257 27.04 21.68 27.50
CA VAL A 257 25.99 22.42 28.22
C VAL A 257 24.57 21.89 28.00
N VAL A 258 24.39 20.82 27.20
CA VAL A 258 23.08 20.17 27.02
C VAL A 258 22.57 19.60 28.35
N ALA A 259 21.32 19.87 28.71
CA ALA A 259 20.69 19.27 29.88
C ALA A 259 20.40 17.78 29.63
N ARG A 260 21.33 16.88 30.01
CA ARG A 260 21.16 15.42 29.78
C ARG A 260 20.21 14.72 30.76
N ALA A 261 20.09 15.25 31.98
CA ALA A 261 19.38 14.69 33.15
C ALA A 261 17.84 14.71 33.03
N GLN A 262 17.33 14.11 31.94
CA GLN A 262 15.93 14.04 31.56
C GLN A 262 15.69 12.87 30.60
N GLU A 263 14.42 12.63 30.27
CA GLU A 263 14.05 11.80 29.12
C GLU A 263 14.54 12.45 27.81
N ILE A 264 14.83 11.63 26.79
CA ILE A 264 15.27 12.14 25.48
C ILE A 264 14.15 13.02 24.88
N PRO A 265 14.39 14.31 24.57
CA PRO A 265 13.40 15.18 23.96
C PRO A 265 13.00 14.70 22.55
N HIS A 266 11.84 15.15 22.06
CA HIS A 266 11.37 14.82 20.71
C HIS A 266 12.07 15.60 19.59
N GLU A 267 12.77 16.70 19.92
CA GLU A 267 13.47 17.57 18.95
C GLU A 267 14.67 18.28 19.60
N GLY A 268 15.52 18.89 18.77
CA GLY A 268 16.68 19.70 19.18
C GLY A 268 17.95 18.90 19.50
N ALA A 269 19.01 19.63 19.86
CA ALA A 269 20.38 19.16 20.05
C ALA A 269 20.56 17.77 20.70
N PHE A 270 19.83 17.47 21.77
CA PHE A 270 19.93 16.17 22.45
C PHE A 270 19.28 15.04 21.63
N CYS A 271 18.10 15.27 21.06
CA CYS A 271 17.44 14.31 20.17
C CYS A 271 18.35 13.98 18.97
N ASP A 272 18.93 15.00 18.35
CA ASP A 272 19.77 14.86 17.17
C ASP A 272 21.03 14.02 17.43
N LEU A 273 21.73 14.24 18.54
CA LEU A 273 22.96 13.50 18.91
C LEU A 273 22.76 11.98 19.00
N VAL A 274 21.52 11.52 19.27
CA VAL A 274 21.18 10.09 19.40
C VAL A 274 20.33 9.52 18.25
N TRP A 275 19.86 10.36 17.31
CA TRP A 275 18.98 9.93 16.20
C TRP A 275 19.45 10.34 14.78
N SER A 276 20.38 11.29 14.65
CA SER A 276 20.86 11.73 13.33
C SER A 276 21.69 10.67 12.61
N ASP A 277 21.63 10.63 11.27
CA ASP A 277 22.34 9.67 10.40
C ASP A 277 23.17 10.37 9.30
N PRO A 278 24.38 9.90 8.97
CA PRO A 278 25.07 10.32 7.75
C PRO A 278 24.41 9.67 6.52
N ASP A 279 24.24 10.45 5.45
CA ASP A 279 23.68 9.96 4.18
C ASP A 279 24.24 10.73 2.98
N ASP A 280 23.93 10.30 1.75
CA ASP A 280 24.35 10.94 0.49
C ASP A 280 23.54 12.24 0.23
N VAL A 281 23.76 13.24 1.09
CA VAL A 281 23.18 14.58 1.02
C VAL A 281 24.28 15.64 1.08
N GLU A 282 24.08 16.80 0.46
CA GLU A 282 25.13 17.86 0.39
C GLU A 282 25.33 18.63 1.71
N THR A 283 24.28 18.73 2.54
CA THR A 283 24.33 19.41 3.85
C THR A 283 23.45 18.73 4.90
N TRP A 284 22.26 19.27 5.20
CA TRP A 284 21.29 18.70 6.14
C TRP A 284 20.00 18.34 5.42
N ALA A 285 19.37 17.22 5.79
CA ALA A 285 18.02 16.85 5.34
C ALA A 285 17.20 16.22 6.48
N VAL A 286 15.88 16.19 6.33
CA VAL A 286 14.97 15.67 7.36
C VAL A 286 15.12 14.15 7.48
N SER A 287 15.30 13.64 8.69
CA SER A 287 15.41 12.21 8.96
C SER A 287 14.09 11.47 8.68
N PRO A 288 14.10 10.36 7.91
CA PRO A 288 12.93 9.52 7.72
C PRO A 288 12.51 8.78 9.01
N ARG A 289 13.32 8.82 10.07
CA ARG A 289 13.01 8.25 11.39
C ARG A 289 11.98 9.09 12.17
N GLY A 290 11.71 10.33 11.75
CA GLY A 290 10.85 11.27 12.47
C GLY A 290 11.52 11.92 13.70
N ALA A 291 12.81 11.67 13.90
CA ALA A 291 13.67 12.23 14.93
C ALA A 291 15.09 12.37 14.36
N GLY A 292 15.84 13.40 14.78
CA GLY A 292 17.17 13.72 14.26
C GLY A 292 17.19 14.19 12.80
N TRP A 293 18.39 14.27 12.23
CA TRP A 293 18.64 14.76 10.87
C TRP A 293 19.49 13.80 10.04
N LEU A 294 19.35 13.85 8.72
CA LEU A 294 20.37 13.35 7.80
C LEU A 294 21.45 14.42 7.61
N PHE A 295 22.73 14.03 7.60
CA PHE A 295 23.84 14.95 7.37
C PHE A 295 24.86 14.46 6.35
N GLY A 296 25.46 15.40 5.63
CA GLY A 296 26.39 15.18 4.52
C GLY A 296 27.87 15.33 4.86
N ASP A 297 28.70 15.11 3.83
CA ASP A 297 30.16 15.23 3.91
C ASP A 297 30.61 16.63 4.37
N ARG A 298 30.03 17.70 3.79
CA ARG A 298 30.36 19.08 4.16
C ARG A 298 30.06 19.43 5.61
N VAL A 299 28.99 18.86 6.17
CA VAL A 299 28.61 19.08 7.57
C VAL A 299 29.64 18.42 8.49
N ALA A 300 30.06 17.19 8.15
CA ALA A 300 31.12 16.50 8.88
C ALA A 300 32.47 17.20 8.74
N ASP A 301 32.83 17.65 7.54
CA ASP A 301 34.06 18.40 7.27
C ASP A 301 34.11 19.73 8.04
N GLU A 302 33.04 20.54 8.01
CA GLU A 302 32.95 21.80 8.77
C GLU A 302 33.06 21.52 10.27
N PHE A 303 32.30 20.54 10.78
CA PHE A 303 32.31 20.22 12.20
C PHE A 303 33.67 19.70 12.68
N CYS A 304 34.32 18.81 11.92
CA CYS A 304 35.66 18.32 12.24
C CYS A 304 36.70 19.43 12.18
N HIS A 305 36.64 20.32 11.18
CA HIS A 305 37.55 21.45 11.05
C HIS A 305 37.41 22.45 12.22
N VAL A 306 36.17 22.82 12.58
CA VAL A 306 35.88 23.76 13.67
C VAL A 306 36.32 23.22 15.04
N ASN A 307 36.27 21.91 15.24
CA ASN A 307 36.58 21.26 16.52
C ASN A 307 37.96 20.57 16.56
N ASP A 308 38.79 20.76 15.53
CA ASP A 308 40.14 20.17 15.41
C ASP A 308 40.17 18.63 15.52
N LEU A 309 39.11 17.98 15.02
CA LEU A 309 38.90 16.52 15.05
C LEU A 309 39.46 15.85 13.79
N SER A 310 39.97 14.62 13.96
CA SER A 310 40.37 13.74 12.85
C SER A 310 39.26 12.76 12.44
N LEU A 311 38.35 12.41 13.37
CA LEU A 311 37.34 11.38 13.16
C LEU A 311 36.12 11.57 14.07
N ILE A 312 34.94 11.25 13.56
CA ILE A 312 33.71 11.04 14.31
C ILE A 312 33.38 9.54 14.23
N ALA A 313 33.48 8.84 15.37
CA ALA A 313 33.01 7.47 15.53
C ALA A 313 31.59 7.47 16.09
N ARG A 314 30.69 6.74 15.41
CA ARG A 314 29.27 6.64 15.77
C ARG A 314 28.72 5.22 15.65
N ALA A 315 27.46 5.01 16.01
CA ALA A 315 26.78 3.72 15.99
C ALA A 315 25.39 3.82 15.30
N HIS A 316 24.27 3.37 15.88
CA HIS A 316 22.86 3.63 15.50
C HIS A 316 22.32 3.20 14.11
N GLN A 317 23.18 3.02 13.11
CA GLN A 317 22.78 2.60 11.75
C GLN A 317 23.40 1.24 11.44
N LEU A 318 22.56 0.24 11.18
CA LEU A 318 23.00 -1.11 10.84
C LEU A 318 23.91 -1.09 9.60
N VAL A 319 25.12 -1.64 9.76
CA VAL A 319 26.09 -1.80 8.67
C VAL A 319 26.49 -3.27 8.56
N ASN A 320 26.28 -3.86 7.38
CA ASN A 320 26.37 -5.32 7.20
C ASN A 320 27.78 -5.89 7.45
N GLU A 321 28.82 -5.09 7.21
CA GLU A 321 30.24 -5.47 7.36
C GLU A 321 30.78 -5.19 8.77
N GLY A 322 29.92 -4.76 9.71
CA GLY A 322 30.31 -4.45 11.10
C GLY A 322 30.93 -3.06 11.30
N TYR A 323 31.42 -2.41 10.24
CA TYR A 323 31.71 -0.97 10.23
C TYR A 323 31.47 -0.37 8.83
N LYS A 324 31.39 0.96 8.72
CA LYS A 324 31.32 1.69 7.43
C LYS A 324 31.85 3.11 7.58
N TYR A 325 32.73 3.54 6.67
CA TYR A 325 32.99 4.97 6.42
C TYR A 325 31.95 5.51 5.45
N HIS A 326 31.33 6.65 5.77
CA HIS A 326 30.22 7.18 4.96
C HIS A 326 30.65 8.18 3.88
N PHE A 327 31.77 8.86 4.07
CA PHE A 327 32.25 9.91 3.15
C PHE A 327 33.67 9.64 2.66
N ASN A 328 34.02 10.22 1.50
CA ASN A 328 35.33 10.05 0.85
C ASN A 328 36.51 10.45 1.75
N ASN A 329 36.31 11.45 2.62
CA ASN A 329 37.32 11.94 3.56
C ASN A 329 37.56 11.01 4.76
N GLN A 330 36.76 9.94 4.91
CA GLN A 330 36.85 8.95 6.00
C GLN A 330 36.80 9.55 7.42
N ASN A 331 36.27 10.76 7.58
CA ASN A 331 36.12 11.48 8.83
C ASN A 331 34.87 11.10 9.64
N VAL A 332 33.98 10.27 9.10
CA VAL A 332 32.83 9.71 9.82
C VAL A 332 32.78 8.19 9.61
N VAL A 333 32.80 7.45 10.71
CA VAL A 333 32.70 5.98 10.72
C VAL A 333 31.56 5.52 11.62
N THR A 334 30.77 4.57 11.14
CA THR A 334 29.85 3.79 11.97
C THR A 334 30.51 2.50 12.39
N VAL A 335 30.52 2.23 13.69
CA VAL A 335 30.92 0.98 14.33
C VAL A 335 29.66 0.26 14.79
N TRP A 336 29.51 -1.02 14.46
CA TRP A 336 28.35 -1.83 14.81
C TRP A 336 28.79 -3.10 15.52
N SER A 337 28.37 -3.29 16.78
CA SER A 337 28.89 -4.36 17.65
C SER A 337 27.91 -5.50 17.92
N ALA A 338 26.73 -5.51 17.27
CA ALA A 338 25.70 -6.53 17.40
C ALA A 338 25.63 -7.45 16.15
N PRO A 339 26.33 -8.60 16.13
CA PRO A 339 26.39 -9.47 14.96
C PRO A 339 25.08 -10.27 14.80
N ASN A 340 24.72 -10.60 13.56
CA ASN A 340 23.43 -11.19 13.21
C ASN A 340 22.28 -10.49 13.96
N TYR A 341 22.15 -9.18 13.76
CA TYR A 341 21.25 -8.31 14.50
C TYR A 341 19.80 -8.84 14.53
N CYS A 342 19.14 -8.70 15.69
CA CYS A 342 17.84 -9.30 15.99
C CYS A 342 17.79 -10.83 15.75
N TYR A 343 18.95 -11.50 15.72
CA TYR A 343 19.16 -12.90 15.36
C TYR A 343 18.68 -13.32 13.96
N ARG A 344 18.58 -12.35 13.04
CA ARG A 344 18.08 -12.58 11.67
C ARG A 344 18.77 -11.81 10.55
N CYS A 345 19.47 -10.71 10.85
CA CYS A 345 20.01 -9.82 9.82
C CYS A 345 21.27 -10.37 9.11
N GLY A 346 21.96 -11.37 9.67
CA GLY A 346 23.14 -12.00 9.07
C GLY A 346 24.40 -11.12 8.96
N ASN A 347 24.36 -9.88 9.46
CA ASN A 347 25.50 -8.96 9.45
C ASN A 347 26.66 -9.45 10.35
N LEU A 348 27.87 -8.98 10.04
CA LEU A 348 29.02 -9.01 10.94
C LEU A 348 28.92 -7.89 11.98
N ALA A 349 29.76 -8.00 13.01
CA ALA A 349 30.03 -6.93 13.96
C ALA A 349 31.52 -6.57 13.96
N SER A 350 31.83 -5.39 14.51
CA SER A 350 33.19 -4.95 14.75
C SER A 350 33.37 -4.27 16.12
N VAL A 351 34.63 -4.15 16.52
CA VAL A 351 35.10 -3.13 17.46
C VAL A 351 36.20 -2.32 16.81
N CYS A 352 36.31 -1.04 17.18
CA CYS A 352 37.33 -0.13 16.69
C CYS A 352 38.40 0.10 17.77
N GLU A 353 39.61 -0.38 17.55
CA GLU A 353 40.77 -0.11 18.41
C GLU A 353 41.49 1.16 17.94
N ILE A 354 41.79 2.07 18.86
CA ILE A 354 42.54 3.31 18.61
C ILE A 354 43.74 3.33 19.57
N GLY A 355 44.94 3.37 19.00
CA GLY A 355 46.20 3.49 19.73
C GLY A 355 46.73 4.93 19.76
N GLU A 356 47.94 5.12 20.28
CA GLU A 356 48.61 6.44 20.38
C GLU A 356 48.83 7.14 19.03
N ASP A 357 48.75 6.42 17.91
CA ASP A 357 48.82 6.99 16.55
C ASP A 357 47.48 7.56 16.05
N LEU A 358 46.42 7.44 16.87
CA LEU A 358 45.05 7.88 16.62
C LEU A 358 44.41 7.28 15.35
N LYS A 359 44.92 6.16 14.84
CA LYS A 359 44.35 5.48 13.69
C LYS A 359 43.37 4.39 14.12
N PRO A 360 42.13 4.38 13.59
CA PRO A 360 41.17 3.33 13.86
C PRO A 360 41.55 2.02 13.16
N SER A 361 41.55 0.93 13.92
CA SER A 361 41.73 -0.44 13.44
C SER A 361 40.51 -1.29 13.81
N PHE A 362 39.92 -2.01 12.85
CA PHE A 362 38.67 -2.74 13.07
C PHE A 362 38.92 -4.24 13.24
N LYS A 363 38.39 -4.83 14.31
CA LYS A 363 38.36 -6.27 14.50
C LYS A 363 36.95 -6.79 14.26
N LEU A 364 36.78 -7.58 13.21
CA LEU A 364 35.49 -8.19 12.83
C LEU A 364 35.21 -9.48 13.61
N PHE A 365 33.95 -9.71 13.95
CA PHE A 365 33.46 -10.95 14.52
C PHE A 365 32.05 -11.30 14.04
N SER A 366 31.70 -12.57 14.13
CA SER A 366 30.39 -13.12 13.76
C SER A 366 29.61 -13.50 15.01
N ALA A 367 28.31 -13.79 14.85
CA ALA A 367 27.44 -14.08 15.98
C ALA A 367 27.81 -15.42 16.63
N VAL A 368 27.74 -15.46 17.96
CA VAL A 368 27.90 -16.69 18.73
C VAL A 368 26.79 -17.66 18.32
N SER A 369 27.20 -18.88 17.95
CA SER A 369 26.30 -19.91 17.45
C SER A 369 25.32 -20.42 18.51
N ASP A 370 24.17 -20.94 18.08
CA ASP A 370 23.09 -21.39 18.99
C ASP A 370 23.54 -22.51 19.95
N ASP A 371 24.54 -23.31 19.60
CA ASP A 371 25.14 -24.34 20.46
C ASP A 371 26.09 -23.77 21.55
N GLN A 372 26.51 -22.50 21.44
CA GLN A 372 27.44 -21.84 22.35
C GLN A 372 26.77 -20.77 23.24
N ARG A 373 25.44 -20.64 23.17
CA ARG A 373 24.64 -19.68 23.95
C ARG A 373 23.39 -20.32 24.53
N HIS A 374 22.78 -19.70 25.53
CA HIS A 374 21.46 -20.11 25.98
C HIS A 374 20.40 -19.48 25.08
N VAL A 375 19.65 -20.30 24.34
CA VAL A 375 18.44 -19.88 23.62
C VAL A 375 17.23 -20.22 24.49
N PRO A 376 16.40 -19.22 24.91
CA PRO A 376 15.22 -19.47 25.73
C PRO A 376 14.25 -20.49 25.11
N THR A 377 13.76 -21.44 25.93
CA THR A 377 12.95 -22.60 25.48
C THR A 377 11.54 -22.24 25.03
N SER A 378 10.86 -21.34 25.75
CA SER A 378 9.92 -20.45 25.09
C SER A 378 10.75 -19.49 24.27
N ARG A 379 10.68 -19.51 22.93
CA ARG A 379 11.05 -18.33 22.14
C ARG A 379 10.05 -17.24 22.51
N PRO A 380 10.39 -16.17 23.25
CA PRO A 380 9.60 -14.96 23.19
C PRO A 380 10.08 -14.29 21.92
N GLY A 381 9.45 -14.60 20.77
CA GLY A 381 10.05 -14.27 19.49
C GLY A 381 10.44 -12.79 19.47
N ARG A 382 11.70 -12.49 19.11
CA ARG A 382 12.28 -11.15 19.38
C ARG A 382 12.17 -10.16 18.21
N SER A 383 11.46 -10.56 17.16
CA SER A 383 10.65 -9.68 16.32
C SER A 383 9.15 -9.74 16.68
N GLU A 384 8.81 -10.55 17.67
CA GLU A 384 7.48 -11.08 17.88
C GLU A 384 6.79 -10.44 19.11
N TYR A 385 7.44 -9.62 19.95
CA TYR A 385 6.76 -8.98 21.10
C TYR A 385 6.12 -7.62 20.81
N PHE A 386 6.71 -6.79 19.93
CA PHE A 386 5.96 -5.71 19.25
C PHE A 386 4.85 -6.29 18.35
N PHE A 387 4.93 -7.58 18.01
CA PHE A 387 3.87 -8.32 17.31
C PHE A 387 2.91 -9.07 18.28
N LEU A 388 3.27 -9.49 19.50
CA LEU A 388 2.45 -10.40 20.34
C LEU A 388 1.62 -9.67 21.38
N TYR A 389 2.16 -8.61 22.01
CA TYR A 389 1.31 -7.65 22.72
C TYR A 389 0.41 -6.85 21.78
N THR A 390 0.68 -6.91 20.47
CA THR A 390 -0.29 -6.50 19.46
C THR A 390 -1.08 -7.66 18.86
N PHE A 391 -0.66 -8.93 18.81
CA PHE A 391 -1.48 -10.01 18.24
C PHE A 391 -2.61 -10.50 19.15
N GLU A 392 -2.60 -10.17 20.45
CA GLU A 392 -3.82 -10.24 21.27
C GLU A 392 -4.79 -9.05 21.03
N GLN A 393 -4.45 -8.06 20.18
CA GLN A 393 -5.30 -6.89 19.86
C GLN A 393 -5.33 -6.45 18.37
N MET A 394 -4.57 -7.08 17.47
CA MET A 394 -4.56 -6.82 16.03
C MET A 394 -5.72 -7.56 15.42
N GLU A 395 -6.77 -6.81 15.12
CA GLU A 395 -7.95 -7.31 14.44
C GLU A 395 -7.52 -7.83 13.05
N GLN A 396 -7.49 -9.17 12.91
CA GLN A 396 -7.26 -9.84 11.63
C GLN A 396 -8.52 -9.78 10.78
N VAL A 397 -8.39 -9.37 9.52
CA VAL A 397 -9.52 -9.17 8.60
C VAL A 397 -9.15 -9.67 7.20
N ASP A 398 -10.03 -10.37 6.49
CA ASP A 398 -9.71 -10.83 5.13
C ASP A 398 -9.46 -9.65 4.17
N VAL A 399 -10.31 -8.61 4.25
CA VAL A 399 -10.16 -7.38 3.47
C VAL A 399 -10.33 -6.15 4.35
N LEU A 400 -9.41 -5.20 4.22
CA LEU A 400 -9.51 -3.86 4.82
C LEU A 400 -9.63 -2.78 3.74
N ILE A 401 -10.70 -1.98 3.79
CA ILE A 401 -10.98 -0.90 2.84
C ILE A 401 -10.71 0.44 3.54
N CYS A 402 -9.68 1.15 3.07
CA CYS A 402 -9.31 2.47 3.55
C CYS A 402 -10.14 3.52 2.80
N GLY A 403 -11.23 4.01 3.40
CA GLY A 403 -12.09 5.08 2.89
C GLY A 403 -13.45 4.60 2.36
N SER A 404 -14.53 5.18 2.89
CA SER A 404 -15.91 4.91 2.45
C SER A 404 -16.32 5.85 1.31
N GLY A 405 -15.47 5.93 0.28
CA GLY A 405 -15.78 6.56 -1.00
C GLY A 405 -16.57 5.61 -1.91
N SER A 406 -17.05 6.11 -3.06
CA SER A 406 -17.89 5.32 -3.98
C SER A 406 -17.20 4.07 -4.53
N ALA A 407 -15.86 4.08 -4.65
CA ALA A 407 -15.04 2.89 -4.96
C ALA A 407 -15.12 1.85 -3.84
N GLY A 408 -14.74 2.24 -2.62
CA GLY A 408 -14.70 1.36 -1.45
C GLY A 408 -16.05 0.78 -1.08
N LEU A 409 -17.12 1.59 -1.16
CA LEU A 409 -18.49 1.13 -0.91
C LEU A 409 -18.98 0.12 -1.94
N CYS A 410 -18.62 0.28 -3.22
CA CYS A 410 -18.99 -0.66 -4.27
C CYS A 410 -18.27 -2.01 -4.09
N ALA A 411 -16.97 -1.98 -3.76
CA ALA A 411 -16.22 -3.19 -3.40
C ALA A 411 -16.78 -3.86 -2.13
N ALA A 412 -17.10 -3.09 -1.09
CA ALA A 412 -17.70 -3.59 0.15
C ALA A 412 -19.08 -4.23 -0.08
N THR A 413 -19.90 -3.66 -0.96
CA THR A 413 -21.21 -4.20 -1.35
C THR A 413 -21.07 -5.55 -2.06
N TRP A 414 -20.07 -5.69 -2.94
CA TRP A 414 -19.73 -6.97 -3.55
C TRP A 414 -19.29 -8.00 -2.50
N LEU A 415 -18.33 -7.67 -1.64
CA LEU A 415 -17.85 -8.60 -0.61
C LEU A 415 -18.99 -9.06 0.32
N ALA A 416 -19.86 -8.12 0.73
CA ALA A 416 -21.05 -8.43 1.50
C ALA A 416 -22.01 -9.37 0.76
N LYS A 417 -22.17 -9.23 -0.56
CA LYS A 417 -22.96 -10.14 -1.41
C LYS A 417 -22.42 -11.57 -1.43
N TYR A 418 -21.09 -11.75 -1.37
CA TYR A 418 -20.43 -13.06 -1.21
C TYR A 418 -20.43 -13.59 0.24
N GLY A 419 -20.99 -12.84 1.20
CA GLY A 419 -20.91 -13.17 2.63
C GLY A 419 -19.55 -12.87 3.28
N VAL A 420 -18.57 -12.37 2.51
CA VAL A 420 -17.26 -11.96 3.01
C VAL A 420 -17.39 -10.67 3.79
N ARG A 421 -16.96 -10.68 5.06
CA ARG A 421 -16.91 -9.45 5.88
C ARG A 421 -15.59 -8.74 5.68
N CYS A 422 -15.66 -7.43 5.41
CA CYS A 422 -14.52 -6.54 5.28
C CYS A 422 -14.62 -5.37 6.26
N LYS A 423 -13.46 -4.84 6.63
CA LYS A 423 -13.33 -3.71 7.57
C LYS A 423 -13.25 -2.42 6.76
N VAL A 424 -14.26 -1.55 6.84
CA VAL A 424 -14.27 -0.27 6.10
C VAL A 424 -13.94 0.87 7.06
N LEU A 425 -12.69 1.35 7.03
CA LEU A 425 -12.23 2.45 7.87
C LEU A 425 -12.50 3.80 7.19
N GLU A 426 -13.08 4.75 7.91
CA GLU A 426 -13.40 6.08 7.40
C GLU A 426 -13.06 7.19 8.41
N ARG A 427 -12.32 8.21 7.95
CA ARG A 427 -11.88 9.35 8.79
C ARG A 427 -13.00 10.32 9.16
N ARG A 428 -14.05 10.42 8.35
CA ARG A 428 -15.24 11.21 8.68
C ARG A 428 -15.92 10.60 9.92
N SER A 429 -16.54 11.46 10.74
CA SER A 429 -17.27 11.05 11.94
C SER A 429 -18.63 10.39 11.68
N GLY A 430 -19.01 10.22 10.41
CA GLY A 430 -20.27 9.62 9.99
C GLY A 430 -20.43 9.62 8.47
N PRO A 431 -21.58 9.16 7.95
CA PRO A 431 -21.84 9.10 6.52
C PRO A 431 -21.77 10.48 5.84
N MET A 432 -21.48 10.46 4.54
CA MET A 432 -21.50 11.66 3.71
C MET A 432 -22.89 12.30 3.75
N LYS A 433 -22.98 13.62 4.03
CA LYS A 433 -24.24 14.38 3.93
C LYS A 433 -24.37 15.12 2.59
N MET A 434 -23.26 15.71 2.13
CA MET A 434 -23.16 16.38 0.83
C MET A 434 -21.91 15.87 0.12
N GLY A 435 -22.07 15.47 -1.14
CA GLY A 435 -20.98 14.99 -1.98
C GLY A 435 -20.46 16.01 -2.98
N GLN A 436 -19.26 15.74 -3.50
CA GLN A 436 -18.61 16.60 -4.50
C GLN A 436 -19.03 16.21 -5.93
N ALA A 437 -19.41 14.95 -6.15
CA ALA A 437 -19.97 14.46 -7.40
C ALA A 437 -21.50 14.37 -7.36
N ASP A 438 -22.11 14.35 -8.56
CA ASP A 438 -23.56 14.26 -8.74
C ASP A 438 -23.99 13.56 -10.04
N GLY A 439 -23.24 13.67 -11.13
CA GLY A 439 -23.54 12.97 -12.39
C GLY A 439 -23.39 11.44 -12.29
N VAL A 440 -24.42 10.70 -12.69
CA VAL A 440 -24.51 9.23 -12.68
C VAL A 440 -24.73 8.70 -14.09
N GLN A 441 -23.67 8.22 -14.71
CA GLN A 441 -23.66 7.83 -16.11
C GLN A 441 -24.47 6.54 -16.35
N CYS A 442 -24.92 6.33 -17.60
CA CYS A 442 -25.68 5.15 -18.02
C CYS A 442 -25.07 3.84 -17.50
N ARG A 443 -23.75 3.65 -17.65
CA ARG A 443 -23.07 2.43 -17.16
C ARG A 443 -23.15 2.25 -15.64
N THR A 444 -23.19 3.33 -14.88
CA THR A 444 -23.36 3.29 -13.42
C THR A 444 -24.82 2.97 -13.05
N VAL A 445 -25.80 3.50 -13.79
CA VAL A 445 -27.21 3.13 -13.61
C VAL A 445 -27.45 1.65 -13.95
N GLU A 446 -26.81 1.12 -15.00
CA GLU A 446 -26.80 -0.32 -15.32
C GLU A 446 -26.27 -1.17 -14.14
N ILE A 447 -25.22 -0.72 -13.46
CA ILE A 447 -24.65 -1.38 -12.26
C ILE A 447 -25.64 -1.34 -11.07
N PHE A 448 -26.35 -0.23 -10.88
CA PHE A 448 -27.37 -0.14 -9.83
C PHE A 448 -28.59 -1.02 -10.15
N GLU A 449 -28.98 -1.16 -11.42
CA GLU A 449 -30.02 -2.11 -11.84
C GLU A 449 -29.61 -3.59 -11.63
N SER A 450 -28.34 -3.94 -11.87
CA SER A 450 -27.84 -5.30 -11.66
C SER A 450 -27.70 -5.66 -10.18
N PHE A 451 -27.42 -4.69 -9.32
CA PHE A 451 -27.56 -4.81 -7.86
C PHE A 451 -29.01 -4.78 -7.35
N GLY A 452 -29.98 -4.40 -8.17
CA GLY A 452 -31.41 -4.34 -7.82
C GLY A 452 -31.87 -3.06 -7.12
N ILE A 453 -31.05 -2.00 -7.14
CA ILE A 453 -31.31 -0.68 -6.53
C ILE A 453 -31.51 0.44 -7.58
N GLY A 454 -31.50 0.10 -8.88
CA GLY A 454 -31.64 1.05 -9.98
C GLY A 454 -33.00 1.79 -10.00
N GLU A 455 -34.09 1.14 -9.63
CA GLU A 455 -35.43 1.77 -9.62
C GLU A 455 -35.55 2.85 -8.54
N GLU A 456 -34.87 2.68 -7.40
CA GLU A 456 -34.80 3.68 -6.34
C GLU A 456 -33.91 4.87 -6.74
N LEU A 457 -32.73 4.59 -7.31
CA LEU A 457 -31.85 5.61 -7.89
C LEU A 457 -32.58 6.47 -8.92
N LEU A 458 -33.27 5.85 -9.89
CA LEU A 458 -33.98 6.54 -10.97
C LEU A 458 -35.20 7.36 -10.49
N ARG A 459 -35.82 6.96 -9.37
CA ARG A 459 -36.97 7.67 -8.78
C ARG A 459 -36.54 8.97 -8.09
N GLU A 460 -35.35 9.00 -7.51
CA GLU A 460 -34.84 10.15 -6.74
C GLU A 460 -33.97 11.10 -7.56
N ALA A 461 -33.34 10.60 -8.64
CA ALA A 461 -32.45 11.39 -9.48
C ALA A 461 -33.17 12.26 -10.52
N TYR A 462 -32.54 13.37 -10.90
CA TYR A 462 -32.96 14.18 -12.05
C TYR A 462 -32.50 13.54 -13.38
N HIS A 463 -33.38 13.43 -14.37
CA HIS A 463 -33.11 12.75 -15.65
C HIS A 463 -32.55 13.69 -16.71
N VAL A 464 -31.36 13.38 -17.25
CA VAL A 464 -30.68 14.20 -18.25
C VAL A 464 -31.04 13.73 -19.65
N LEU A 465 -32.08 14.32 -20.24
CA LEU A 465 -32.59 13.91 -21.56
C LEU A 465 -32.05 14.76 -22.73
N GLU A 466 -31.84 16.07 -22.51
CA GLU A 466 -31.44 17.03 -23.55
C GLU A 466 -30.26 17.89 -23.06
N VAL A 467 -29.30 18.14 -23.95
CA VAL A 467 -28.24 19.15 -23.78
C VAL A 467 -28.47 20.33 -24.72
N ASN A 468 -28.44 21.54 -24.17
CA ASN A 468 -28.59 22.78 -24.92
C ASN A 468 -27.30 23.59 -24.99
N PHE A 469 -26.97 24.03 -26.21
CA PHE A 469 -25.77 24.83 -26.48
C PHE A 469 -26.17 26.30 -26.61
N TRP A 470 -25.47 27.17 -25.89
CA TRP A 470 -25.65 28.62 -25.89
C TRP A 470 -24.32 29.31 -26.14
N ALA A 471 -24.31 30.30 -27.04
CA ALA A 471 -23.12 31.10 -27.34
C ALA A 471 -23.46 32.58 -27.58
N ASP A 472 -22.51 33.48 -27.33
CA ASP A 472 -22.54 34.84 -27.87
C ASP A 472 -22.07 34.85 -29.34
N ASN A 473 -22.93 35.33 -30.24
CA ASN A 473 -22.61 35.49 -31.66
C ASN A 473 -21.88 36.83 -31.95
N GLY A 474 -21.00 37.26 -31.03
CA GLY A 474 -20.22 38.50 -31.12
C GLY A 474 -20.96 39.77 -30.66
N THR A 475 -22.26 39.70 -30.37
CA THR A 475 -23.12 40.82 -29.96
C THR A 475 -23.03 41.21 -28.49
N GLY A 476 -22.37 40.40 -27.65
CA GLY A 476 -22.41 40.54 -26.19
C GLY A 476 -23.66 39.95 -25.54
N THR A 477 -24.43 39.13 -26.26
CA THR A 477 -25.68 38.51 -25.76
C THR A 477 -25.73 37.03 -26.13
N ILE A 478 -25.95 36.15 -25.16
CA ILE A 478 -26.02 34.71 -25.40
C ILE A 478 -27.33 34.31 -26.10
N LYS A 479 -27.25 33.40 -27.07
CA LYS A 479 -28.40 32.78 -27.73
C LYS A 479 -28.20 31.29 -27.86
N ARG A 480 -29.29 30.52 -27.89
CA ARG A 480 -29.25 29.07 -28.11
C ARG A 480 -28.81 28.78 -29.54
N THR A 481 -27.74 28.02 -29.70
CA THR A 481 -27.16 27.64 -31.00
C THR A 481 -27.56 26.23 -31.42
N GLY A 482 -27.87 25.34 -30.47
CA GLY A 482 -28.21 23.96 -30.77
C GLY A 482 -28.85 23.21 -29.60
N ARG A 483 -29.39 22.03 -29.90
CA ARG A 483 -29.89 21.03 -28.95
C ARG A 483 -29.45 19.63 -29.41
N THR A 484 -29.30 18.70 -28.47
CA THR A 484 -29.08 17.28 -28.74
C THR A 484 -29.68 16.44 -27.62
N ALA A 485 -30.01 15.17 -27.89
CA ALA A 485 -30.16 14.19 -26.82
C ALA A 485 -28.83 14.08 -26.04
N ASP A 486 -28.88 14.02 -24.72
CA ASP A 486 -27.69 13.93 -23.88
C ASP A 486 -26.95 12.60 -24.08
N THR A 487 -27.70 11.51 -24.05
CA THR A 487 -27.25 10.16 -24.40
C THR A 487 -27.77 9.83 -25.79
N GLN A 488 -26.91 9.27 -26.65
CA GLN A 488 -27.31 8.85 -28.00
C GLN A 488 -28.39 7.75 -27.91
N PRO A 489 -29.53 7.86 -28.64
CA PRO A 489 -30.56 6.82 -28.66
C PRO A 489 -29.98 5.44 -29.02
N GLY A 490 -30.38 4.41 -28.29
CA GLY A 490 -29.92 3.02 -28.49
C GLY A 490 -28.52 2.70 -27.93
N LEU A 491 -27.83 3.65 -27.28
CA LEU A 491 -26.50 3.44 -26.69
C LEU A 491 -26.54 2.66 -25.37
N SER A 492 -27.57 2.90 -24.55
CA SER A 492 -27.92 2.14 -23.34
C SER A 492 -29.43 2.18 -23.18
N HIS A 493 -29.99 1.19 -22.46
CA HIS A 493 -31.38 1.22 -22.01
C HIS A 493 -31.58 2.04 -20.73
N GLN A 494 -30.49 2.50 -20.09
CA GLN A 494 -30.53 3.35 -18.90
C GLN A 494 -30.18 4.81 -19.22
N PRO A 495 -30.88 5.79 -18.62
CA PRO A 495 -30.58 7.21 -18.81
C PRO A 495 -29.32 7.64 -18.04
N HIS A 496 -28.75 8.76 -18.44
CA HIS A 496 -27.85 9.54 -17.58
C HIS A 496 -28.71 10.35 -16.60
N VAL A 497 -28.40 10.28 -15.31
CA VAL A 497 -29.14 10.98 -14.25
C VAL A 497 -28.20 11.75 -13.33
N ILE A 498 -28.74 12.70 -12.56
CA ILE A 498 -28.00 13.50 -11.56
C ILE A 498 -28.61 13.28 -10.18
N LEU A 499 -27.79 12.95 -9.19
CA LEU A 499 -28.20 12.78 -7.79
C LEU A 499 -27.01 13.06 -6.85
N ASN A 500 -27.23 13.71 -5.71
CA ASN A 500 -26.19 13.88 -4.68
C ASN A 500 -25.45 12.56 -4.36
N GLN A 501 -24.13 12.55 -4.52
CA GLN A 501 -23.25 11.41 -4.19
C GLN A 501 -23.45 10.87 -2.77
N ALA A 502 -23.93 11.69 -1.82
CA ALA A 502 -24.31 11.21 -0.50
C ALA A 502 -25.44 10.14 -0.55
N ARG A 503 -26.50 10.35 -1.36
CA ARG A 503 -27.58 9.37 -1.53
C ARG A 503 -27.11 8.15 -2.31
N ILE A 504 -26.31 8.34 -3.35
CA ILE A 504 -25.72 7.23 -4.15
C ILE A 504 -24.90 6.31 -3.26
N ASN A 505 -24.05 6.88 -2.40
CA ASN A 505 -23.29 6.12 -1.41
C ASN A 505 -24.22 5.50 -0.34
N GLY A 506 -25.28 6.20 0.07
CA GLY A 506 -26.30 5.69 0.99
C GLY A 506 -26.98 4.41 0.49
N LEU A 507 -27.38 4.37 -0.79
CA LEU A 507 -27.96 3.19 -1.43
C LEU A 507 -27.02 1.96 -1.38
N LEU A 508 -25.72 2.16 -1.58
CA LEU A 508 -24.72 1.10 -1.44
C LEU A 508 -24.55 0.65 0.02
N ILE A 509 -24.58 1.59 0.98
CA ILE A 509 -24.49 1.28 2.41
C ILE A 509 -25.71 0.45 2.86
N GLU A 510 -26.91 0.88 2.49
CA GLU A 510 -28.17 0.20 2.78
C GLU A 510 -28.19 -1.22 2.17
N LEU A 511 -27.69 -1.38 0.95
CA LEU A 511 -27.60 -2.68 0.28
C LEU A 511 -26.54 -3.59 0.91
N MET A 512 -25.37 -3.07 1.24
CA MET A 512 -24.29 -3.78 1.94
C MET A 512 -24.77 -4.29 3.31
N GLN A 513 -25.41 -3.41 4.11
CA GLN A 513 -26.03 -3.78 5.39
C GLN A 513 -27.09 -4.87 5.19
N LYS A 514 -27.96 -4.75 4.17
CA LYS A 514 -28.97 -5.76 3.85
C LYS A 514 -28.41 -7.14 3.49
N TYR A 515 -27.15 -7.24 3.00
CA TYR A 515 -26.55 -8.51 2.64
C TYR A 515 -25.89 -9.24 3.82
N ASN A 516 -25.19 -8.57 4.73
CA ASN A 516 -24.47 -9.23 5.84
C ASN A 516 -24.33 -8.40 7.13
N ASP A 517 -25.16 -7.37 7.34
CA ASP A 517 -25.16 -6.42 8.47
C ASP A 517 -23.86 -5.63 8.69
N GLN A 518 -22.95 -5.63 7.71
CA GLN A 518 -21.66 -4.95 7.81
C GLN A 518 -21.80 -3.44 7.98
N GLN A 519 -20.91 -2.85 8.78
CA GLN A 519 -20.90 -1.43 9.13
C GLN A 519 -19.64 -0.73 8.62
N ILE A 520 -19.64 0.60 8.70
CA ILE A 520 -18.47 1.43 8.42
C ILE A 520 -17.92 1.96 9.74
N ASP A 521 -16.63 1.76 9.94
CA ASP A 521 -15.89 2.21 11.10
C ASP A 521 -15.47 3.68 10.90
N TYR A 522 -16.39 4.57 11.27
CA TYR A 522 -16.19 6.03 11.25
C TYR A 522 -15.23 6.52 12.35
N GLY A 523 -14.59 7.66 12.09
CA GLY A 523 -13.59 8.29 12.96
C GLY A 523 -12.18 7.70 12.88
N TYR A 524 -11.90 6.77 11.95
CA TYR A 524 -10.58 6.15 11.77
C TYR A 524 -9.77 6.85 10.68
N ASN A 525 -8.67 7.49 11.07
CA ASN A 525 -7.69 8.08 10.16
C ASN A 525 -6.55 7.10 9.90
N VAL A 526 -6.48 6.50 8.72
CA VAL A 526 -5.36 5.63 8.33
C VAL A 526 -4.09 6.48 8.19
N THR A 527 -3.01 6.07 8.87
CA THR A 527 -1.75 6.82 8.97
C THR A 527 -0.57 6.13 8.26
N ASP A 528 -0.56 4.80 8.20
CA ASP A 528 0.52 4.02 7.56
C ASP A 528 -0.01 2.68 7.03
N VAL A 529 0.60 2.16 5.96
CA VAL A 529 0.32 0.83 5.41
C VAL A 529 1.63 0.20 4.95
N LYS A 530 1.91 -1.02 5.44
CA LYS A 530 3.08 -1.82 5.09
C LYS A 530 2.66 -3.19 4.59
N VAL A 531 3.46 -3.77 3.71
CA VAL A 531 3.28 -5.14 3.20
C VAL A 531 4.54 -5.92 3.52
N ASP A 532 4.39 -7.05 4.20
CA ASP A 532 5.46 -8.03 4.37
C ASP A 532 5.55 -8.87 3.08
N SER A 533 6.39 -8.42 2.16
CA SER A 533 6.58 -9.02 0.84
C SER A 533 7.07 -10.47 0.87
N ILE A 534 7.63 -10.97 1.99
CA ILE A 534 8.03 -12.37 2.13
C ILE A 534 6.79 -13.23 2.36
N SER A 535 5.91 -12.80 3.27
CA SER A 535 4.62 -13.49 3.51
C SER A 535 3.57 -13.25 2.41
N ALA A 536 3.82 -12.33 1.47
CA ALA A 536 2.88 -12.01 0.40
C ALA A 536 2.68 -13.17 -0.62
N GLU A 537 3.60 -14.13 -0.70
CA GLU A 537 3.46 -15.35 -1.51
C GLU A 537 2.45 -16.36 -0.93
N ASP A 538 2.29 -16.41 0.39
CA ASP A 538 1.32 -17.30 1.05
C ASP A 538 -0.08 -16.69 1.01
N HIS A 539 -0.94 -17.22 0.14
CA HIS A 539 -2.30 -16.70 -0.10
C HIS A 539 -3.18 -16.60 1.15
N ASP A 540 -3.00 -17.47 2.14
CA ASP A 540 -3.79 -17.47 3.37
C ASP A 540 -3.21 -16.58 4.48
N ALA A 541 -1.97 -16.10 4.33
CA ALA A 541 -1.35 -15.14 5.25
C ALA A 541 -2.02 -13.76 5.23
N TYR A 542 -1.78 -12.99 6.30
CA TYR A 542 -2.21 -11.60 6.47
C TYR A 542 -1.00 -10.64 6.33
N PRO A 543 -0.39 -10.50 5.13
CA PRO A 543 0.86 -9.76 4.94
C PRO A 543 0.71 -8.23 5.06
N VAL A 544 -0.52 -7.71 4.94
CA VAL A 544 -0.77 -6.27 4.98
C VAL A 544 -0.98 -5.81 6.41
N LYS A 545 -0.23 -4.79 6.83
CA LYS A 545 -0.36 -4.14 8.15
C LYS A 545 -0.84 -2.71 7.94
N VAL A 546 -2.00 -2.39 8.49
CA VAL A 546 -2.61 -1.06 8.39
C VAL A 546 -2.64 -0.43 9.76
N THR A 547 -2.06 0.76 9.89
CA THR A 547 -2.09 1.57 11.09
C THR A 547 -3.14 2.67 10.91
N ALA A 548 -4.05 2.79 11.87
CA ALA A 548 -5.05 3.86 11.89
C ALA A 548 -5.19 4.47 13.28
N GLU A 549 -5.50 5.75 13.35
CA GLU A 549 -5.76 6.48 14.57
C GLU A 549 -7.26 6.76 14.72
N LYS A 550 -7.80 6.58 15.92
CA LYS A 550 -9.15 7.02 16.30
C LYS A 550 -9.15 7.54 17.72
N ASP A 551 -9.73 8.73 17.93
CA ASP A 551 -9.85 9.39 19.23
C ASP A 551 -8.50 9.49 20.00
N GLY A 552 -7.40 9.75 19.27
CA GLY A 552 -6.03 9.82 19.81
C GLY A 552 -5.39 8.46 20.13
N LYS A 553 -6.04 7.34 19.79
CA LYS A 553 -5.52 5.99 19.98
C LYS A 553 -5.11 5.39 18.63
N ILE A 554 -3.90 4.87 18.58
CA ILE A 554 -3.42 4.09 17.44
C ILE A 554 -3.94 2.65 17.57
N GLN A 555 -4.55 2.14 16.50
CA GLN A 555 -4.96 0.75 16.33
C GLN A 555 -4.27 0.18 15.08
N MET A 556 -3.89 -1.09 15.15
CA MET A 556 -3.26 -1.80 14.03
C MET A 556 -4.14 -2.97 13.59
N PHE A 557 -4.18 -3.20 12.29
CA PHE A 557 -4.93 -4.27 11.64
C PHE A 557 -3.97 -5.11 10.80
N ALA A 558 -4.23 -6.42 10.75
CA ALA A 558 -3.55 -7.34 9.84
C ALA A 558 -4.56 -7.83 8.80
N ALA A 559 -4.24 -7.72 7.51
CA ALA A 559 -5.17 -8.04 6.43
C ALA A 559 -4.56 -8.95 5.36
N LYS A 560 -5.37 -9.87 4.80
CA LYS A 560 -4.97 -10.63 3.60
C LYS A 560 -4.89 -9.70 2.39
N TYR A 561 -5.85 -8.78 2.28
CA TYR A 561 -5.89 -7.75 1.24
C TYR A 561 -6.29 -6.38 1.81
N ALA A 562 -5.80 -5.30 1.20
CA ALA A 562 -6.30 -3.96 1.48
C ALA A 562 -6.60 -3.14 0.21
N LEU A 563 -7.65 -2.31 0.29
CA LEU A 563 -8.07 -1.42 -0.80
C LEU A 563 -7.90 0.04 -0.38
N ALA A 564 -7.01 0.77 -1.06
CA ALA A 564 -6.88 2.21 -0.94
C ALA A 564 -7.99 2.90 -1.73
N CYS A 565 -9.00 3.39 -1.01
CA CYS A 565 -10.16 4.14 -1.50
C CYS A 565 -10.26 5.53 -0.84
N ASP A 566 -9.13 6.03 -0.32
CA ASP A 566 -8.97 7.20 0.55
C ASP A 566 -8.74 8.52 -0.23
N GLY A 567 -8.91 8.47 -1.55
CA GLY A 567 -9.08 9.62 -2.44
C GLY A 567 -7.79 10.28 -2.94
N ALA A 568 -7.93 11.46 -3.55
CA ALA A 568 -6.84 12.14 -4.27
C ALA A 568 -5.55 12.35 -3.45
N HIS A 569 -5.69 12.51 -2.13
CA HIS A 569 -4.58 12.71 -1.20
C HIS A 569 -4.14 11.44 -0.45
N SER A 570 -4.55 10.26 -0.93
CA SER A 570 -4.34 8.92 -0.36
C SER A 570 -3.08 8.80 0.49
N ILE A 571 -3.26 8.43 1.74
CA ILE A 571 -2.18 8.10 2.68
C ILE A 571 -1.62 6.73 2.32
N VAL A 572 -2.47 5.77 1.96
CA VAL A 572 -2.02 4.42 1.56
C VAL A 572 -1.07 4.48 0.36
N ARG A 573 -1.42 5.25 -0.69
CA ARG A 573 -0.53 5.45 -1.85
C ARG A 573 0.83 6.04 -1.44
N LYS A 574 0.84 7.01 -0.53
CA LYS A 574 2.07 7.66 -0.05
C LYS A 574 2.93 6.72 0.79
N ALA A 575 2.32 5.93 1.67
CA ALA A 575 3.01 4.94 2.50
C ALA A 575 3.71 3.87 1.65
N LEU A 576 3.10 3.49 0.51
CA LEU A 576 3.69 2.60 -0.49
C LEU A 576 4.76 3.27 -1.38
N GLY A 577 5.00 4.58 -1.24
CA GLY A 577 5.98 5.34 -2.03
C GLY A 577 5.51 5.72 -3.44
N TYR A 578 4.25 5.48 -3.78
CA TYR A 578 3.70 5.63 -5.14
C TYR A 578 3.36 7.09 -5.48
N LYS A 579 3.66 7.49 -6.72
CA LYS A 579 3.59 8.87 -7.21
C LYS A 579 2.47 9.04 -8.23
N MET A 580 1.85 10.21 -8.23
CA MET A 580 0.82 10.57 -9.23
C MET A 580 1.49 11.20 -10.46
N ILE A 581 1.61 10.44 -11.54
CA ILE A 581 2.11 10.86 -12.85
C ILE A 581 1.02 11.63 -13.61
N GLY A 582 1.31 12.87 -13.99
CA GLY A 582 0.51 13.67 -14.91
C GLY A 582 0.57 15.16 -14.64
N ASP A 583 -0.12 15.94 -15.47
CA ASP A 583 0.01 17.40 -15.49
C ASP A 583 -0.80 18.04 -14.35
N SER A 584 -0.30 19.13 -13.76
CA SER A 584 -1.14 20.12 -13.11
C SER A 584 -1.83 20.96 -14.18
N SER A 585 -3.16 21.02 -14.17
CA SER A 585 -3.91 21.99 -14.97
C SER A 585 -3.97 23.33 -14.23
N ASP A 586 -3.61 24.41 -14.91
CA ASP A 586 -3.76 25.79 -14.40
C ASP A 586 -5.20 26.31 -14.50
N ALA A 587 -6.13 25.53 -15.06
CA ALA A 587 -7.53 25.91 -15.23
C ALA A 587 -8.33 25.64 -13.95
N VAL A 588 -8.74 26.72 -13.27
CA VAL A 588 -9.55 26.65 -12.06
C VAL A 588 -11.04 26.71 -12.40
N TRP A 589 -11.83 25.87 -11.74
CA TRP A 589 -13.28 25.84 -11.89
C TRP A 589 -13.95 26.14 -10.55
N GLY A 590 -14.82 27.14 -10.55
CA GLY A 590 -15.79 27.35 -9.48
C GLY A 590 -16.96 26.38 -9.65
N VAL A 591 -17.43 25.80 -8.54
CA VAL A 591 -18.60 24.92 -8.52
C VAL A 591 -19.54 25.41 -7.42
N MET A 592 -20.82 25.56 -7.72
CA MET A 592 -21.81 26.00 -6.73
C MET A 592 -23.19 25.36 -6.96
N ASP A 593 -23.76 24.83 -5.87
CA ASP A 593 -25.09 24.24 -5.77
C ASP A 593 -26.02 25.28 -5.15
N MET A 594 -26.92 25.82 -5.97
CA MET A 594 -27.76 26.96 -5.59
C MET A 594 -29.20 26.78 -6.06
N VAL A 595 -30.09 27.59 -5.47
CA VAL A 595 -31.47 27.78 -5.94
C VAL A 595 -31.53 29.09 -6.74
N PRO A 596 -31.45 29.04 -8.09
CA PRO A 596 -31.47 30.23 -8.93
C PRO A 596 -32.89 30.77 -9.12
N ARG A 597 -33.06 32.08 -8.92
CA ARG A 597 -34.19 32.84 -9.44
C ARG A 597 -33.75 33.49 -10.75
N THR A 598 -34.24 32.98 -11.87
CA THR A 598 -33.80 33.44 -13.19
C THR A 598 -34.92 33.43 -14.24
N ASN A 599 -34.79 34.28 -15.25
CA ASN A 599 -35.59 34.23 -16.47
C ASN A 599 -34.89 33.48 -17.62
N PHE A 600 -33.74 32.83 -17.36
CA PHE A 600 -33.04 31.99 -18.34
C PHE A 600 -33.88 30.74 -18.66
N PRO A 601 -34.30 30.52 -19.93
CA PRO A 601 -35.34 29.57 -20.26
C PRO A 601 -34.94 28.09 -20.17
N ASP A 602 -33.64 27.80 -20.03
CA ASP A 602 -33.09 26.45 -19.97
C ASP A 602 -32.48 26.10 -18.60
N ILE A 603 -32.85 26.81 -17.52
CA ILE A 603 -32.22 26.59 -16.20
C ILE A 603 -32.42 25.16 -15.67
N ARG A 604 -33.56 24.53 -15.98
CA ARG A 604 -33.85 23.10 -15.72
C ARG A 604 -33.49 22.19 -16.90
N LYS A 605 -32.47 22.53 -17.69
CA LYS A 605 -31.88 21.68 -18.73
C LYS A 605 -30.36 21.74 -18.69
N LYS A 606 -29.68 20.60 -18.89
CA LYS A 606 -28.22 20.57 -18.97
C LYS A 606 -27.78 21.48 -20.12
N SER A 607 -27.00 22.51 -19.81
CA SER A 607 -26.72 23.58 -20.77
C SER A 607 -25.28 24.06 -20.68
N THR A 608 -24.63 24.24 -21.82
CA THR A 608 -23.33 24.91 -21.91
C THR A 608 -23.54 26.34 -22.41
N ILE A 609 -23.07 27.34 -21.66
CA ILE A 609 -23.04 28.74 -22.05
C ILE A 609 -21.58 29.13 -22.35
N ARG A 610 -21.33 29.66 -23.56
CA ARG A 610 -20.07 30.32 -23.94
C ARG A 610 -20.30 31.81 -24.17
N SER A 611 -19.68 32.67 -23.38
CA SER A 611 -19.81 34.13 -23.50
C SER A 611 -18.43 34.81 -23.54
N LYS A 612 -18.38 36.09 -23.89
CA LYS A 612 -17.16 36.90 -23.75
C LYS A 612 -16.70 37.04 -22.29
N SER A 613 -17.63 36.99 -21.35
CA SER A 613 -17.37 37.08 -19.91
C SER A 613 -16.80 35.78 -19.32
N GLY A 614 -17.01 34.64 -20.00
CA GLY A 614 -16.58 33.32 -19.53
C GLY A 614 -17.53 32.19 -19.94
N ASN A 615 -17.24 30.98 -19.47
CA ASN A 615 -17.98 29.76 -19.78
C ASN A 615 -18.69 29.20 -18.54
N VAL A 616 -19.92 28.69 -18.70
CA VAL A 616 -20.68 27.98 -17.64
C VAL A 616 -21.25 26.67 -18.18
N LEU A 617 -21.17 25.62 -17.37
CA LEU A 617 -21.96 24.38 -17.53
C LEU A 617 -23.01 24.31 -16.41
N ILE A 618 -24.28 24.30 -16.81
CA ILE A 618 -25.45 24.16 -15.94
C ILE A 618 -25.81 22.67 -15.84
N ILE A 619 -25.92 22.17 -14.61
CA ILE A 619 -26.38 20.82 -14.28
C ILE A 619 -27.59 20.95 -13.34
N PRO A 620 -28.83 20.74 -13.83
CA PRO A 620 -30.00 20.67 -12.97
C PRO A 620 -29.89 19.48 -12.01
N ARG A 621 -30.31 19.68 -10.75
CA ARG A 621 -30.25 18.67 -9.68
C ARG A 621 -31.63 18.09 -9.36
N GLU A 622 -31.62 17.05 -8.54
CA GLU A 622 -32.76 16.45 -7.87
C GLU A 622 -33.61 17.47 -7.09
N GLY A 623 -34.85 17.09 -6.76
CA GLY A 623 -35.80 17.97 -6.05
C GLY A 623 -36.45 19.01 -6.96
N ASP A 624 -37.42 18.58 -7.79
CA ASP A 624 -38.08 19.46 -8.78
C ASP A 624 -38.84 20.64 -8.15
N SER A 625 -39.27 20.53 -6.89
CA SER A 625 -39.85 21.65 -6.12
C SER A 625 -38.83 22.74 -5.80
N ASP A 626 -37.58 22.34 -5.56
CA ASP A 626 -36.56 23.17 -4.91
C ASP A 626 -35.68 23.88 -5.94
N ASN A 627 -35.78 23.49 -7.22
CA ASN A 627 -35.06 24.05 -8.37
C ASN A 627 -33.52 24.04 -8.21
N LEU A 628 -32.99 23.16 -7.35
CA LEU A 628 -31.56 23.03 -7.11
C LEU A 628 -30.82 22.85 -8.44
N THR A 629 -29.76 23.63 -8.62
CA THR A 629 -28.99 23.67 -9.86
C THR A 629 -27.51 23.86 -9.52
N ARG A 630 -26.65 23.00 -10.08
CA ARG A 630 -25.20 23.12 -10.00
C ARG A 630 -24.67 23.92 -11.19
N PHE A 631 -23.81 24.88 -10.91
CA PHE A 631 -23.07 25.65 -11.92
C PHE A 631 -21.58 25.32 -11.83
N TYR A 632 -20.99 24.91 -12.94
CA TYR A 632 -19.54 24.87 -13.13
C TYR A 632 -19.13 26.11 -13.93
N ILE A 633 -18.30 26.96 -13.34
CA ILE A 633 -17.87 28.26 -13.90
C ILE A 633 -16.37 28.19 -14.19
N GLU A 634 -15.98 28.47 -15.43
CA GLU A 634 -14.56 28.61 -15.78
C GLU A 634 -14.02 29.95 -15.25
N LEU A 635 -12.90 29.89 -14.52
CA LEU A 635 -12.19 31.07 -14.02
C LEU A 635 -10.96 31.35 -14.89
N ALA A 636 -10.46 32.59 -14.81
CA ALA A 636 -9.34 33.03 -15.63
C ALA A 636 -8.07 32.19 -15.36
N PRO A 637 -7.26 31.87 -16.39
CA PRO A 637 -5.99 31.17 -16.20
C PRO A 637 -5.08 31.87 -15.16
N GLY A 638 -4.47 31.10 -14.27
CA GLY A 638 -3.64 31.63 -13.19
C GLY A 638 -4.41 32.14 -11.95
N THR A 639 -5.74 32.02 -11.91
CA THR A 639 -6.52 32.23 -10.68
C THR A 639 -6.04 31.29 -9.58
N ASN A 640 -5.82 31.79 -8.36
CA ASN A 640 -5.56 30.94 -7.19
C ASN A 640 -6.89 30.42 -6.61
N PRO A 641 -7.15 29.10 -6.54
CA PRO A 641 -8.41 28.57 -5.99
C PRO A 641 -8.73 29.04 -4.57
N LYS A 642 -7.70 29.37 -3.76
CA LYS A 642 -7.86 29.85 -2.37
C LYS A 642 -8.34 31.30 -2.26
N GLU A 643 -8.24 32.07 -3.33
CA GLU A 643 -8.64 33.49 -3.38
C GLU A 643 -10.04 33.69 -3.98
N VAL A 644 -10.64 32.62 -4.52
CA VAL A 644 -12.00 32.64 -5.08
C VAL A 644 -13.02 32.74 -3.96
N THR A 645 -13.89 33.76 -4.02
CA THR A 645 -15.04 33.90 -3.11
C THR A 645 -16.35 33.50 -3.78
N LEU A 646 -17.38 33.23 -2.97
CA LEU A 646 -18.72 32.93 -3.46
C LEU A 646 -19.30 34.09 -4.27
N GLU A 647 -19.07 35.31 -3.79
CA GLU A 647 -19.50 36.56 -4.39
C GLU A 647 -18.86 36.77 -5.77
N ASN A 648 -17.60 36.38 -5.94
CA ASN A 648 -16.95 36.38 -7.26
C ASN A 648 -17.60 35.38 -8.22
N LEU A 649 -17.92 34.17 -7.76
CA LEU A 649 -18.61 33.16 -8.59
C LEU A 649 -20.01 33.62 -9.01
N GLN A 650 -20.77 34.21 -8.08
CA GLN A 650 -22.11 34.72 -8.37
C GLN A 650 -22.06 35.89 -9.37
N ALA A 651 -21.18 36.88 -9.17
CA ALA A 651 -21.02 38.01 -10.09
C ALA A 651 -20.52 37.58 -11.49
N GLN A 652 -19.64 36.57 -11.54
CA GLN A 652 -19.14 35.99 -12.79
C GLN A 652 -20.26 35.24 -13.53
N ALA A 653 -21.08 34.45 -12.83
CA ALA A 653 -22.25 33.82 -13.41
C ALA A 653 -23.23 34.88 -13.97
N GLN A 654 -23.60 35.89 -13.17
CA GLN A 654 -24.46 37.00 -13.61
C GLN A 654 -23.95 37.68 -14.89
N SER A 655 -22.63 37.88 -15.00
CA SER A 655 -21.98 38.44 -16.19
C SER A 655 -22.00 37.53 -17.42
N ILE A 656 -22.05 36.21 -17.23
CA ILE A 656 -22.12 35.19 -18.30
C ILE A 656 -23.58 34.96 -18.76
N PHE A 657 -24.56 35.06 -17.85
CA PHE A 657 -25.99 34.89 -18.17
C PHE A 657 -26.60 36.07 -18.95
N HIS A 658 -25.93 37.22 -19.04
CA HIS A 658 -26.45 38.41 -19.72
C HIS A 658 -26.95 38.12 -21.16
N PRO A 659 -28.17 38.53 -21.55
CA PRO A 659 -29.06 39.51 -20.89
C PRO A 659 -30.07 38.91 -19.90
N TYR A 660 -29.99 37.62 -19.58
CA TYR A 660 -30.88 36.98 -18.62
C TYR A 660 -30.50 37.39 -17.19
N GLN A 661 -31.52 37.61 -16.37
CA GLN A 661 -31.37 37.93 -14.95
C GLN A 661 -31.17 36.62 -14.17
N VAL A 662 -30.22 36.58 -13.24
CA VAL A 662 -30.03 35.45 -12.32
C VAL A 662 -29.64 35.96 -10.94
N ASP A 663 -30.48 35.67 -9.96
CA ASP A 663 -30.22 35.86 -8.54
C ASP A 663 -30.11 34.47 -7.87
N PHE A 664 -29.34 34.37 -6.81
CA PHE A 664 -29.15 33.12 -6.07
C PHE A 664 -29.85 33.24 -4.71
N VAL A 665 -30.97 32.53 -4.57
CA VAL A 665 -31.85 32.65 -3.39
C VAL A 665 -31.25 31.92 -2.19
N GLU A 666 -30.62 30.78 -2.45
CA GLU A 666 -29.97 29.94 -1.46
C GLU A 666 -28.69 29.33 -2.06
N THR A 667 -27.66 29.18 -1.22
CA THR A 667 -26.43 28.45 -1.54
C THR A 667 -26.35 27.24 -0.64
N VAL A 668 -26.56 26.05 -1.20
CA VAL A 668 -26.50 24.78 -0.47
C VAL A 668 -25.04 24.38 -0.25
N TRP A 669 -24.20 24.57 -1.27
CA TRP A 669 -22.77 24.24 -1.22
C TRP A 669 -22.00 24.96 -2.33
N TRP A 670 -20.71 25.23 -2.13
CA TRP A 670 -19.82 25.71 -3.20
C TRP A 670 -18.35 25.38 -2.91
N SER A 671 -17.51 25.45 -3.94
CA SER A 671 -16.05 25.35 -3.85
C SER A 671 -15.35 25.86 -5.11
N ALA A 672 -14.02 25.93 -5.09
CA ALA A 672 -13.19 26.20 -6.26
C ALA A 672 -12.01 25.23 -6.31
N TYR A 673 -11.76 24.63 -7.48
CA TYR A 673 -10.77 23.56 -7.63
C TYR A 673 -9.84 23.78 -8.82
N ALA A 674 -8.54 23.56 -8.60
CA ALA A 674 -7.58 23.21 -9.63
C ALA A 674 -7.40 21.69 -9.60
N ILE A 675 -7.79 20.98 -10.66
CA ILE A 675 -7.68 19.51 -10.73
C ILE A 675 -6.78 19.14 -11.90
N GLY A 676 -5.65 18.50 -11.58
CA GLY A 676 -4.71 17.96 -12.57
C GLY A 676 -5.14 16.57 -13.06
N GLN A 677 -4.82 16.27 -14.33
CA GLN A 677 -5.01 14.95 -14.91
C GLN A 677 -3.82 14.05 -14.54
N ARG A 678 -4.03 13.09 -13.63
CA ARG A 678 -2.95 12.26 -13.07
C ARG A 678 -3.40 10.82 -12.81
N HIS A 679 -2.47 9.89 -12.83
CA HIS A 679 -2.66 8.50 -12.40
C HIS A 679 -1.46 8.04 -11.56
N ALA A 680 -1.65 7.02 -10.72
CA ALA A 680 -0.55 6.42 -9.98
C ALA A 680 0.41 5.68 -10.94
N ASP A 681 1.70 5.72 -10.62
CA ASP A 681 2.74 4.90 -11.24
C ASP A 681 2.46 3.39 -11.06
N PHE A 682 2.01 2.99 -9.88
CA PHE A 682 1.60 1.62 -9.57
C PHE A 682 0.19 1.54 -8.97
N PHE A 683 -0.57 0.52 -9.38
CA PHE A 683 -1.96 0.28 -8.96
C PHE A 683 -2.08 -0.79 -7.85
N HIS A 684 -0.98 -1.48 -7.53
CA HIS A 684 -0.93 -2.49 -6.48
C HIS A 684 0.48 -2.60 -5.86
N LYS A 685 0.55 -3.10 -4.61
CA LYS A 685 1.76 -3.63 -3.98
C LYS A 685 1.57 -5.13 -3.75
N ASP A 686 2.46 -5.94 -4.33
CA ASP A 686 2.60 -7.39 -4.15
C ASP A 686 1.30 -8.20 -4.36
N ASN A 687 0.34 -7.66 -5.11
CA ASN A 687 -1.03 -8.21 -5.27
C ASN A 687 -1.80 -8.34 -3.94
N ARG A 688 -1.43 -7.55 -2.93
CA ARG A 688 -2.05 -7.54 -1.59
C ARG A 688 -2.70 -6.21 -1.24
N VAL A 689 -2.10 -5.09 -1.65
CA VAL A 689 -2.72 -3.76 -1.52
C VAL A 689 -3.03 -3.23 -2.90
N PHE A 690 -4.25 -2.78 -3.15
CA PHE A 690 -4.71 -2.24 -4.44
C PHE A 690 -5.23 -0.82 -4.29
N LEU A 691 -5.02 0.02 -5.30
CA LEU A 691 -5.50 1.40 -5.33
C LEU A 691 -6.70 1.52 -6.27
N ALA A 692 -7.78 2.18 -5.82
CA ALA A 692 -9.02 2.34 -6.57
C ALA A 692 -9.57 3.78 -6.52
N GLY A 693 -10.19 4.23 -7.61
CA GLY A 693 -10.73 5.57 -7.78
C GLY A 693 -9.68 6.68 -7.64
N ASP A 694 -10.07 7.80 -7.02
CA ASP A 694 -9.21 8.95 -6.76
C ASP A 694 -7.86 8.65 -6.07
N ALA A 695 -7.70 7.47 -5.44
CA ALA A 695 -6.40 7.02 -4.93
C ALA A 695 -5.40 6.68 -6.06
N CYS A 696 -5.85 6.25 -7.24
CA CYS A 696 -5.01 5.90 -8.39
C CYS A 696 -5.25 6.72 -9.67
N HIS A 697 -6.32 7.51 -9.79
CA HIS A 697 -6.50 8.44 -10.92
C HIS A 697 -7.33 9.68 -10.57
N THR A 698 -6.96 10.85 -11.12
CA THR A 698 -7.66 12.11 -10.94
C THR A 698 -7.74 12.88 -12.26
N HIS A 699 -8.84 13.58 -12.49
CA HIS A 699 -9.25 14.09 -13.80
C HIS A 699 -10.29 15.21 -13.63
N SER A 700 -10.49 16.02 -14.67
CA SER A 700 -11.34 17.20 -14.56
C SER A 700 -12.82 16.84 -14.31
N PRO A 701 -13.58 17.71 -13.59
CA PRO A 701 -15.00 17.47 -13.35
C PRO A 701 -15.86 17.67 -14.61
N LYS A 702 -15.29 18.25 -15.69
CA LYS A 702 -16.02 18.69 -16.89
C LYS A 702 -16.87 17.59 -17.54
N ALA A 703 -16.37 16.35 -17.50
CA ALA A 703 -17.03 15.18 -18.10
C ALA A 703 -17.84 14.32 -17.10
N GLY A 704 -17.93 14.71 -15.82
CA GLY A 704 -18.67 13.96 -14.79
C GLY A 704 -18.11 12.57 -14.46
N GLN A 705 -16.85 12.31 -14.79
CA GLN A 705 -16.27 10.96 -14.81
C GLN A 705 -15.80 10.44 -13.43
N GLY A 706 -15.44 11.34 -12.50
CA GLY A 706 -14.76 11.03 -11.22
C GLY A 706 -15.33 9.84 -10.45
N MET A 707 -16.54 10.04 -9.93
CA MET A 707 -17.27 9.02 -9.17
C MET A 707 -17.60 7.77 -10.00
N ASN A 708 -17.97 7.93 -11.28
CA ASN A 708 -18.42 6.83 -12.13
C ASN A 708 -17.30 5.81 -12.40
N VAL A 709 -16.10 6.29 -12.77
CA VAL A 709 -14.95 5.40 -13.00
C VAL A 709 -14.45 4.81 -11.69
N SER A 710 -14.38 5.61 -10.62
CA SER A 710 -14.03 5.14 -9.27
C SER A 710 -14.94 4.02 -8.77
N LEU A 711 -16.25 4.16 -8.95
CA LEU A 711 -17.24 3.14 -8.58
C LEU A 711 -17.03 1.86 -9.40
N GLN A 712 -16.71 1.98 -10.70
CA GLN A 712 -16.39 0.83 -11.55
C GLN A 712 -15.09 0.11 -11.15
N ASP A 713 -14.11 0.78 -10.55
CA ASP A 713 -12.91 0.11 -10.02
C ASP A 713 -13.31 -0.83 -8.87
N GLY A 714 -14.10 -0.32 -7.92
CA GLY A 714 -14.69 -1.11 -6.83
C GLY A 714 -15.60 -2.23 -7.33
N TYR A 715 -16.38 -1.97 -8.38
CA TYR A 715 -17.23 -2.95 -9.05
C TYR A 715 -16.43 -4.08 -9.71
N ASN A 716 -15.22 -3.79 -10.22
CA ASN A 716 -14.37 -4.76 -10.90
C ASN A 716 -13.53 -5.61 -9.93
N ILE A 717 -12.97 -5.02 -8.87
CA ILE A 717 -12.16 -5.77 -7.89
C ILE A 717 -13.03 -6.54 -6.87
N GLY A 718 -14.22 -6.03 -6.56
CA GLY A 718 -15.09 -6.60 -5.53
C GLY A 718 -15.50 -8.05 -5.81
N TRP A 719 -15.90 -8.37 -7.05
CA TRP A 719 -16.28 -9.74 -7.39
C TRP A 719 -15.08 -10.69 -7.46
N LYS A 720 -13.91 -10.20 -7.92
CA LYS A 720 -12.68 -10.98 -8.00
C LYS A 720 -12.20 -11.41 -6.60
N LEU A 721 -12.15 -10.46 -5.66
CA LEU A 721 -11.86 -10.77 -4.26
C LEU A 721 -12.92 -11.69 -3.64
N GLY A 722 -14.20 -11.50 -3.99
CA GLY A 722 -15.29 -12.40 -3.57
C GLY A 722 -15.06 -13.86 -3.97
N GLU A 723 -14.81 -14.14 -5.25
CA GLU A 723 -14.54 -15.50 -5.73
C GLU A 723 -13.26 -16.11 -5.13
N ILE A 724 -12.21 -15.31 -4.92
CA ILE A 724 -10.96 -15.79 -4.32
C ILE A 724 -11.17 -16.18 -2.86
N LEU A 725 -11.80 -15.30 -2.07
CA LEU A 725 -11.98 -15.48 -0.63
C LEU A 725 -13.05 -16.53 -0.30
N THR A 726 -13.97 -16.81 -1.23
CA THR A 726 -14.91 -17.95 -1.15
C THR A 726 -14.36 -19.24 -1.77
N GLY A 727 -13.09 -19.26 -2.21
CA GLY A 727 -12.41 -20.47 -2.70
C GLY A 727 -12.79 -20.92 -4.12
N LEU A 728 -13.52 -20.09 -4.88
CA LEU A 728 -14.00 -20.38 -6.23
C LEU A 728 -12.94 -20.10 -7.30
N ALA A 729 -12.09 -19.08 -7.11
CA ALA A 729 -11.08 -18.65 -8.08
C ALA A 729 -9.64 -18.68 -7.53
N SER A 730 -8.68 -18.69 -8.47
CA SER A 730 -7.25 -18.50 -8.21
C SER A 730 -6.91 -17.03 -7.87
N PRO A 731 -6.01 -16.76 -6.91
CA PRO A 731 -5.54 -15.41 -6.61
C PRO A 731 -4.93 -14.64 -7.80
N SER A 732 -4.42 -15.35 -8.82
CA SER A 732 -3.94 -14.74 -10.08
C SER A 732 -5.02 -13.95 -10.83
N LEU A 733 -6.31 -14.18 -10.53
CA LEU A 733 -7.42 -13.36 -11.02
C LEU A 733 -7.25 -11.86 -10.66
N LEU A 734 -6.56 -11.51 -9.57
CA LEU A 734 -6.33 -10.10 -9.19
C LEU A 734 -5.38 -9.35 -10.12
N GLU A 735 -4.48 -10.03 -10.83
CA GLU A 735 -3.59 -9.40 -11.82
C GLU A 735 -4.41 -8.70 -12.90
N THR A 736 -5.56 -9.28 -13.25
CA THR A 736 -6.50 -8.73 -14.25
C THR A 736 -7.08 -7.37 -13.82
N TYR A 737 -7.21 -7.08 -12.51
CA TYR A 737 -7.66 -5.75 -12.07
C TYR A 737 -6.70 -4.66 -12.53
N VAL A 738 -5.39 -4.90 -12.40
CA VAL A 738 -4.35 -3.95 -12.76
C VAL A 738 -4.36 -3.73 -14.28
N LEU A 739 -4.31 -4.82 -15.05
CA LEU A 739 -4.35 -4.79 -16.53
C LEU A 739 -5.57 -4.04 -17.06
N GLU A 740 -6.74 -4.25 -16.45
CA GLU A 740 -8.01 -3.66 -16.87
C GLU A 740 -8.15 -2.18 -16.47
N ARG A 741 -7.92 -1.87 -15.20
CA ARG A 741 -8.29 -0.56 -14.62
C ARG A 741 -7.20 0.49 -14.79
N GLN A 742 -5.92 0.11 -14.82
CA GLN A 742 -4.83 1.05 -15.13
C GLN A 742 -4.96 1.57 -16.57
N LYS A 743 -5.30 0.71 -17.53
CA LYS A 743 -5.59 1.11 -18.91
C LYS A 743 -6.76 2.09 -18.99
N VAL A 744 -7.89 1.77 -18.34
CA VAL A 744 -9.07 2.64 -18.32
C VAL A 744 -8.73 4.02 -17.74
N ALA A 745 -7.96 4.10 -16.66
CA ALA A 745 -7.50 5.36 -16.09
C ALA A 745 -6.61 6.18 -17.08
N ILE A 746 -5.69 5.52 -17.78
CA ILE A 746 -4.82 6.16 -18.78
C ILE A 746 -5.63 6.69 -19.97
N ASP A 747 -6.56 5.90 -20.51
CA ASP A 747 -7.41 6.29 -21.64
C ASP A 747 -8.42 7.38 -21.25
N LEU A 748 -8.90 7.37 -20.00
CA LEU A 748 -9.69 8.45 -19.40
C LEU A 748 -8.90 9.77 -19.32
N ILE A 749 -7.63 9.75 -18.93
CA ILE A 749 -6.77 10.95 -18.92
C ILE A 749 -6.56 11.51 -20.34
N LYS A 750 -6.38 10.63 -21.35
CA LYS A 750 -6.29 11.06 -22.76
C LYS A 750 -7.58 11.74 -23.20
N PHE A 751 -8.73 11.15 -22.87
CA PHE A 751 -10.05 11.73 -23.16
C PHE A 751 -10.25 13.07 -22.43
N ASP A 752 -9.96 13.15 -21.13
CA ASP A 752 -10.16 14.38 -20.34
C ASP A 752 -9.24 15.52 -20.80
N ARG A 753 -8.03 15.23 -21.27
CA ARG A 753 -7.15 16.23 -21.93
C ARG A 753 -7.78 16.77 -23.23
N TYR A 754 -8.40 15.92 -24.05
CA TYR A 754 -9.12 16.35 -25.27
C TYR A 754 -10.36 17.18 -24.90
N PHE A 755 -11.19 16.66 -24.00
CA PHE A 755 -12.44 17.29 -23.57
C PHE A 755 -12.20 18.61 -22.82
N SER A 756 -11.14 18.69 -22.01
CA SER A 756 -10.75 19.92 -21.32
C SER A 756 -10.38 21.04 -22.27
N LYS A 757 -9.65 20.75 -23.37
CA LYS A 757 -9.29 21.73 -24.40
C LYS A 757 -10.52 22.26 -25.15
N LEU A 758 -11.54 21.42 -25.35
CA LEU A 758 -12.81 21.82 -25.98
C LEU A 758 -13.51 22.94 -25.19
N PHE A 759 -13.41 22.90 -23.85
CA PHE A 759 -14.06 23.86 -22.96
C PHE A 759 -13.27 25.15 -22.70
N SER A 760 -11.96 25.20 -22.97
CA SER A 760 -11.12 26.27 -22.44
C SER A 760 -11.21 27.60 -23.18
N SER A 761 -11.39 28.69 -22.41
CA SER A 761 -11.34 30.07 -22.89
C SER A 761 -10.01 30.38 -23.60
N GLY A 762 -10.05 30.62 -24.91
CA GLY A 762 -8.88 30.86 -25.76
C GLY A 762 -8.71 29.88 -26.92
N ALA A 763 -9.41 28.74 -26.91
CA ALA A 763 -9.47 27.88 -28.09
C ALA A 763 -10.18 28.61 -29.25
N SER A 764 -9.58 28.56 -30.45
CA SER A 764 -10.14 29.08 -31.71
C SER A 764 -11.33 28.27 -32.25
N THR A 765 -12.01 27.54 -31.35
CA THR A 765 -13.08 26.59 -31.65
C THR A 765 -14.41 27.31 -31.70
N SER A 766 -15.01 27.33 -32.89
CA SER A 766 -16.33 27.88 -33.15
C SER A 766 -17.43 27.19 -32.33
N PRO A 767 -18.62 27.80 -32.17
CA PRO A 767 -19.75 27.15 -31.50
C PRO A 767 -20.16 25.81 -32.15
N ALA A 768 -19.99 25.68 -33.47
CA ALA A 768 -20.31 24.45 -34.21
C ALA A 768 -19.32 23.32 -33.92
N GLU A 769 -18.01 23.58 -33.98
CA GLU A 769 -16.98 22.60 -33.64
C GLU A 769 -17.05 22.15 -32.17
N PHE A 770 -17.42 23.07 -31.27
CA PHE A 770 -17.68 22.74 -29.86
C PHE A 770 -18.84 21.76 -29.72
N GLN A 771 -19.98 22.05 -30.36
CA GLN A 771 -21.16 21.18 -30.34
C GLN A 771 -20.84 19.80 -30.95
N GLU A 772 -20.14 19.76 -32.08
CA GLU A 772 -19.75 18.49 -32.73
C GLU A 772 -18.79 17.67 -31.86
N GLY A 773 -17.77 18.31 -31.25
CA GLY A 773 -16.84 17.66 -30.33
C GLY A 773 -17.53 17.12 -29.07
N PHE A 774 -18.52 17.86 -28.54
CA PHE A 774 -19.31 17.43 -27.39
C PHE A 774 -20.17 16.21 -27.74
N ILE A 775 -20.87 16.23 -28.88
CA ILE A 775 -21.69 15.10 -29.36
C ILE A 775 -20.83 13.86 -29.64
N LYS A 776 -19.68 14.01 -30.30
CA LYS A 776 -18.72 12.89 -30.52
C LYS A 776 -18.20 12.29 -29.21
N SER A 777 -18.15 13.08 -28.14
CA SER A 777 -17.75 12.64 -26.80
C SER A 777 -18.86 11.90 -26.02
N GLY A 778 -20.08 11.80 -26.57
CA GLY A 778 -21.24 11.17 -25.92
C GLY A 778 -20.98 9.75 -25.39
N LYS A 779 -20.26 8.91 -26.15
CA LYS A 779 -19.93 7.54 -25.70
C LYS A 779 -19.06 7.50 -24.45
N TYR A 780 -18.08 8.40 -24.35
CA TYR A 780 -17.23 8.52 -23.15
C TYR A 780 -18.04 9.04 -21.96
N THR A 781 -18.87 10.07 -22.17
CA THR A 781 -19.70 10.66 -21.11
C THR A 781 -20.84 9.75 -20.63
N ALA A 782 -21.20 8.70 -21.38
CA ALA A 782 -22.10 7.63 -20.93
C ALA A 782 -21.42 6.51 -20.11
N GLY A 783 -20.09 6.52 -19.99
CA GLY A 783 -19.32 5.53 -19.22
C GLY A 783 -19.11 4.18 -19.91
N LEU A 784 -19.31 4.11 -21.24
CA LEU A 784 -19.42 2.87 -22.01
C LEU A 784 -18.18 2.57 -22.88
N THR A 785 -17.07 3.27 -22.67
CA THR A 785 -15.85 3.18 -23.50
C THR A 785 -14.75 2.29 -22.93
N ALA A 786 -14.91 1.76 -21.72
CA ALA A 786 -13.98 0.80 -21.15
C ALA A 786 -13.94 -0.47 -22.02
N LYS A 787 -12.77 -0.72 -22.64
CA LYS A 787 -12.46 -1.96 -23.36
C LYS A 787 -11.20 -2.57 -22.75
N TYR A 788 -11.36 -3.77 -22.20
CA TYR A 788 -10.27 -4.57 -21.65
C TYR A 788 -9.46 -5.25 -22.75
N GLU A 789 -8.16 -5.37 -22.50
CA GLU A 789 -7.24 -6.12 -23.36
C GLU A 789 -7.26 -7.61 -23.02
N VAL A 790 -6.55 -8.41 -23.83
CA VAL A 790 -6.48 -9.86 -23.67
C VAL A 790 -5.88 -10.22 -22.30
N SER A 791 -6.55 -11.12 -21.59
CA SER A 791 -6.14 -11.61 -20.26
C SER A 791 -6.72 -13.02 -20.03
N PRO A 792 -6.39 -13.73 -18.94
CA PRO A 792 -7.00 -15.02 -18.61
C PRO A 792 -8.54 -15.00 -18.55
N ILE A 793 -9.16 -13.84 -18.33
CA ILE A 793 -10.62 -13.65 -18.30
C ILE A 793 -11.19 -12.84 -19.48
N THR A 794 -10.38 -12.54 -20.50
CA THR A 794 -10.78 -11.81 -21.72
C THR A 794 -10.00 -12.37 -22.89
N SER A 795 -10.61 -13.25 -23.68
CA SER A 795 -9.92 -14.08 -24.67
C SER A 795 -9.56 -13.34 -25.97
N ALA A 796 -8.49 -13.80 -26.62
CA ALA A 796 -8.08 -13.41 -27.96
C ALA A 796 -8.71 -14.26 -29.09
N LEU A 797 -9.64 -15.18 -28.77
CA LEU A 797 -10.32 -16.00 -29.77
C LEU A 797 -11.06 -15.09 -30.79
N GLU A 798 -10.49 -14.95 -31.98
CA GLU A 798 -10.97 -14.06 -33.04
C GLU A 798 -12.23 -14.62 -33.72
N SER A 799 -13.39 -14.40 -33.09
CA SER A 799 -14.71 -14.76 -33.65
C SER A 799 -15.59 -13.53 -33.89
N THR A 800 -14.98 -12.42 -34.34
CA THR A 800 -15.65 -11.14 -34.65
C THR A 800 -16.83 -11.25 -35.62
N ASN A 801 -16.93 -12.33 -36.39
CA ASN A 801 -18.02 -12.58 -37.32
C ASN A 801 -19.27 -13.23 -36.69
N LEU A 802 -19.19 -13.78 -35.46
CA LEU A 802 -20.33 -14.48 -34.83
C LEU A 802 -21.32 -13.54 -34.12
N ALA A 803 -20.84 -12.40 -33.63
CA ALA A 803 -21.65 -11.37 -32.99
C ALA A 803 -21.06 -9.99 -33.29
N SER A 804 -21.28 -9.50 -34.52
CA SER A 804 -20.50 -8.41 -35.11
C SER A 804 -20.64 -7.04 -34.40
N ASN A 805 -21.71 -6.83 -33.61
CA ASN A 805 -21.88 -5.64 -32.79
C ASN A 805 -21.47 -5.83 -31.31
N VAL A 806 -20.95 -7.02 -30.94
CA VAL A 806 -20.48 -7.33 -29.59
C VAL A 806 -18.96 -7.34 -29.54
N ALA A 807 -18.39 -6.40 -28.78
CA ALA A 807 -16.94 -6.33 -28.58
C ALA A 807 -16.50 -7.09 -27.33
N VAL A 808 -15.65 -8.10 -27.49
CA VAL A 808 -14.92 -8.74 -26.38
C VAL A 808 -14.12 -7.68 -25.61
N GLY A 809 -14.12 -7.80 -24.29
CA GLY A 809 -13.54 -6.84 -23.36
C GLY A 809 -14.41 -5.61 -23.07
N MET A 810 -15.62 -5.49 -23.65
CA MET A 810 -16.58 -4.41 -23.34
C MET A 810 -17.82 -4.95 -22.62
N ARG A 811 -18.62 -4.07 -22.01
CA ARG A 811 -19.92 -4.43 -21.40
C ARG A 811 -20.88 -4.95 -22.48
N LEU A 812 -21.63 -6.03 -22.21
CA LEU A 812 -22.56 -6.61 -23.18
C LEU A 812 -23.65 -5.59 -23.63
N PRO A 813 -23.86 -5.35 -24.94
CA PRO A 813 -24.99 -4.53 -25.40
C PRO A 813 -26.35 -5.14 -25.02
N SER A 814 -27.33 -4.29 -24.69
CA SER A 814 -28.62 -4.72 -24.17
C SER A 814 -29.74 -4.47 -25.18
N ALA A 815 -30.33 -5.55 -25.71
CA ALA A 815 -31.55 -5.51 -26.52
C ALA A 815 -32.77 -5.95 -25.69
N GLN A 816 -33.98 -5.66 -26.16
CA GLN A 816 -35.19 -6.25 -25.59
C GLN A 816 -35.31 -7.72 -26.01
N VAL A 817 -35.76 -8.57 -25.10
CA VAL A 817 -36.11 -9.98 -25.33
C VAL A 817 -37.40 -10.30 -24.57
N VAL A 818 -38.09 -11.37 -24.96
CA VAL A 818 -39.28 -11.89 -24.28
C VAL A 818 -38.89 -13.10 -23.43
N ARG A 819 -39.13 -13.06 -22.13
CA ARG A 819 -38.91 -14.21 -21.25
C ARG A 819 -39.94 -15.30 -21.54
N PHE A 820 -39.48 -16.53 -21.74
CA PHE A 820 -40.31 -17.63 -22.23
C PHE A 820 -41.44 -18.02 -21.28
N CYS A 821 -41.15 -18.15 -19.98
CA CYS A 821 -42.08 -18.72 -18.99
C CYS A 821 -43.29 -17.84 -18.65
N ASP A 822 -43.20 -16.53 -18.83
CA ASP A 822 -44.28 -15.57 -18.51
C ASP A 822 -44.55 -14.54 -19.61
N SER A 823 -43.95 -14.71 -20.79
CA SER A 823 -44.01 -13.77 -21.93
C SER A 823 -43.65 -12.30 -21.56
N LYS A 824 -42.87 -12.09 -20.49
CA LYS A 824 -42.51 -10.74 -20.04
C LYS A 824 -41.42 -10.14 -20.94
N PRO A 825 -41.64 -8.98 -21.59
CA PRO A 825 -40.57 -8.24 -22.24
C PRO A 825 -39.65 -7.58 -21.22
N LEU A 826 -38.35 -7.58 -21.51
CA LEU A 826 -37.32 -6.93 -20.71
C LEU A 826 -36.04 -6.73 -21.52
N HIS A 827 -35.23 -5.76 -21.11
CA HIS A 827 -33.85 -5.66 -21.57
C HIS A 827 -33.02 -6.85 -21.07
N LEU A 828 -32.24 -7.46 -21.98
CA LEU A 828 -31.44 -8.65 -21.72
C LEU A 828 -30.47 -8.46 -20.55
N MET A 829 -29.83 -7.29 -20.40
CA MET A 829 -28.98 -7.01 -19.24
C MET A 829 -29.72 -7.04 -17.89
N LYS A 830 -31.05 -6.87 -17.85
CA LYS A 830 -31.82 -6.86 -16.60
C LYS A 830 -31.86 -8.24 -15.93
N SER A 831 -31.57 -9.32 -16.66
CA SER A 831 -31.37 -10.67 -16.10
C SER A 831 -29.97 -10.88 -15.51
N LEU A 832 -28.97 -10.14 -15.98
CA LEU A 832 -27.56 -10.27 -15.57
C LEU A 832 -27.33 -9.56 -14.23
N LYS A 833 -27.79 -10.17 -13.15
CA LYS A 833 -27.67 -9.66 -11.78
C LYS A 833 -26.22 -9.72 -11.26
N SER A 834 -25.89 -8.75 -10.42
CA SER A 834 -24.60 -8.69 -9.69
C SER A 834 -24.66 -9.65 -8.50
N ASP A 835 -24.60 -10.95 -8.81
CA ASP A 835 -24.70 -12.04 -7.83
C ASP A 835 -23.48 -12.98 -7.81
N GLY A 836 -22.38 -12.55 -8.43
CA GLY A 836 -21.06 -13.20 -8.31
C GLY A 836 -20.84 -14.36 -9.29
N ARG A 837 -21.73 -14.45 -10.26
CA ARG A 837 -22.01 -15.66 -11.02
C ARG A 837 -21.68 -15.34 -12.49
N TRP A 838 -20.99 -16.23 -13.17
CA TRP A 838 -20.67 -16.14 -14.59
C TRP A 838 -21.89 -16.48 -15.45
N ARG A 839 -21.86 -16.08 -16.72
CA ARG A 839 -22.98 -16.29 -17.65
C ARG A 839 -22.51 -16.89 -18.96
N ILE A 840 -23.09 -18.02 -19.34
CA ILE A 840 -22.98 -18.57 -20.69
C ILE A 840 -24.28 -18.22 -21.42
N MET A 841 -24.21 -17.29 -22.36
CA MET A 841 -25.37 -16.83 -23.13
C MET A 841 -25.40 -17.58 -24.47
N ALA A 842 -26.31 -18.55 -24.59
CA ALA A 842 -26.45 -19.41 -25.76
C ALA A 842 -27.49 -18.83 -26.73
N PHE A 843 -27.04 -18.17 -27.78
CA PHE A 843 -27.85 -17.72 -28.90
C PHE A 843 -27.96 -18.87 -29.91
N ILE A 844 -29.00 -19.70 -29.77
CA ILE A 844 -29.09 -20.99 -30.46
C ILE A 844 -29.69 -20.92 -31.87
N GLY A 845 -30.47 -19.87 -32.15
CA GLY A 845 -31.20 -19.70 -33.39
C GLY A 845 -32.66 -20.13 -33.26
N ASP A 846 -33.28 -20.50 -34.39
CA ASP A 846 -34.65 -20.97 -34.43
C ASP A 846 -34.72 -22.47 -34.10
N LEU A 847 -35.30 -22.82 -32.95
CA LEU A 847 -35.39 -24.21 -32.49
C LEU A 847 -36.41 -25.07 -33.27
N THR A 848 -37.15 -24.50 -34.22
CA THR A 848 -37.92 -25.29 -35.19
C THR A 848 -37.03 -25.84 -36.32
N VAL A 849 -35.79 -25.35 -36.45
CA VAL A 849 -34.78 -25.85 -37.40
C VAL A 849 -34.02 -27.04 -36.77
N PRO A 850 -34.01 -28.23 -37.42
CA PRO A 850 -33.39 -29.44 -36.86
C PRO A 850 -31.92 -29.27 -36.46
N GLU A 851 -31.15 -28.50 -37.23
CA GLU A 851 -29.73 -28.24 -36.97
C GLU A 851 -29.51 -27.40 -35.70
N SER A 852 -30.33 -26.37 -35.45
CA SER A 852 -30.29 -25.59 -34.20
C SER A 852 -30.76 -26.41 -33.00
N TYR A 853 -31.77 -27.27 -33.20
CA TYR A 853 -32.23 -28.20 -32.18
C TYR A 853 -31.15 -29.24 -31.81
N ALA A 854 -30.43 -29.80 -32.78
CA ALA A 854 -29.33 -30.73 -32.54
C ALA A 854 -28.20 -30.06 -31.72
N LYS A 855 -27.76 -28.86 -32.13
CA LYS A 855 -26.77 -28.05 -31.40
C LYS A 855 -27.19 -27.76 -29.95
N LEU A 856 -28.48 -27.52 -29.69
CA LEU A 856 -28.99 -27.29 -28.33
C LEU A 856 -28.79 -28.52 -27.43
N ASN A 857 -29.09 -29.71 -27.97
CA ASN A 857 -28.98 -30.95 -27.22
C ASN A 857 -27.52 -31.33 -26.98
N GLU A 858 -26.63 -31.24 -27.99
CA GLU A 858 -25.19 -31.47 -27.81
C GLU A 858 -24.59 -30.54 -26.74
N LEU A 859 -24.94 -29.24 -26.78
CA LEU A 859 -24.53 -28.27 -25.78
C LEU A 859 -25.10 -28.62 -24.38
N GLY A 860 -26.37 -29.00 -24.30
CA GLY A 860 -27.04 -29.38 -23.06
C GLY A 860 -26.44 -30.64 -22.42
N GLU A 861 -26.13 -31.66 -23.23
CA GLU A 861 -25.45 -32.88 -22.80
C GLU A 861 -24.05 -32.57 -22.25
N TYR A 862 -23.24 -31.79 -22.96
CA TYR A 862 -21.91 -31.37 -22.51
C TYR A 862 -21.95 -30.55 -21.21
N LEU A 863 -22.86 -29.57 -21.13
CA LEU A 863 -22.99 -28.70 -19.96
C LEU A 863 -23.50 -29.45 -18.71
N SER A 864 -24.32 -30.50 -18.91
CA SER A 864 -24.87 -31.36 -17.85
C SER A 864 -23.99 -32.58 -17.51
N ALA A 865 -22.91 -32.82 -18.26
CA ALA A 865 -22.03 -33.96 -18.04
C ALA A 865 -21.36 -33.88 -16.65
N ALA A 866 -21.07 -35.04 -16.04
CA ALA A 866 -20.47 -35.10 -14.71
C ALA A 866 -19.04 -34.51 -14.65
N ASP A 867 -18.34 -34.51 -15.78
CA ASP A 867 -17.07 -33.85 -16.08
C ASP A 867 -17.23 -32.54 -16.89
N GLY A 868 -18.48 -32.11 -17.11
CA GLY A 868 -18.83 -30.85 -17.75
C GLY A 868 -18.43 -29.63 -16.90
N PRO A 869 -18.37 -28.44 -17.49
CA PRO A 869 -17.84 -27.25 -16.82
C PRO A 869 -18.65 -26.85 -15.59
N ILE A 870 -19.98 -27.01 -15.60
CA ILE A 870 -20.81 -26.65 -14.45
C ILE A 870 -20.45 -27.51 -13.23
N HIS A 871 -20.47 -28.83 -13.39
CA HIS A 871 -20.18 -29.79 -12.32
C HIS A 871 -18.70 -29.77 -11.88
N THR A 872 -17.78 -29.33 -12.75
CA THR A 872 -16.35 -29.24 -12.45
C THR A 872 -16.00 -28.05 -11.56
N PHE A 873 -16.65 -26.90 -11.75
CA PHE A 873 -16.30 -25.65 -11.06
C PHE A 873 -17.31 -25.23 -9.97
N THR A 874 -18.54 -25.74 -9.99
CA THR A 874 -19.56 -25.39 -8.98
C THR A 874 -19.44 -26.29 -7.75
N PRO A 875 -19.35 -25.74 -6.51
CA PRO A 875 -19.28 -26.55 -5.30
C PRO A 875 -20.49 -27.46 -5.12
N LYS A 876 -20.27 -28.72 -4.71
CA LYS A 876 -21.31 -29.77 -4.66
C LYS A 876 -22.39 -29.56 -3.60
N ASP A 877 -22.14 -28.70 -2.62
CA ASP A 877 -23.07 -28.28 -1.57
C ASP A 877 -23.93 -27.07 -1.98
N GLN A 878 -23.62 -26.45 -3.12
CA GLN A 878 -24.36 -25.32 -3.67
C GLN A 878 -25.33 -25.74 -4.78
N HIS A 879 -26.17 -24.81 -5.22
CA HIS A 879 -27.01 -25.01 -6.39
C HIS A 879 -26.17 -25.14 -7.65
N ILE A 880 -26.58 -26.02 -8.57
CA ILE A 880 -25.86 -26.31 -9.82
C ILE A 880 -25.49 -25.07 -10.64
N ASP A 881 -26.27 -23.99 -10.53
CA ASP A 881 -26.10 -22.74 -11.23
C ASP A 881 -25.47 -21.62 -10.39
N SER A 882 -24.96 -21.89 -9.18
CA SER A 882 -24.52 -20.85 -8.23
C SER A 882 -23.29 -20.07 -8.68
N LEU A 883 -22.42 -20.70 -9.48
CA LEU A 883 -21.22 -20.06 -10.06
C LEU A 883 -21.35 -19.81 -11.56
N ILE A 884 -21.90 -20.75 -12.33
CA ILE A 884 -22.08 -20.62 -13.78
C ILE A 884 -23.57 -20.74 -14.11
N GLU A 885 -24.23 -19.62 -14.42
CA GLU A 885 -25.61 -19.62 -14.93
C GLU A 885 -25.60 -19.66 -16.47
N ILE A 886 -26.36 -20.59 -17.04
CA ILE A 886 -26.60 -20.63 -18.49
C ILE A 886 -27.89 -19.86 -18.78
N ILE A 887 -27.89 -19.06 -19.83
CA ILE A 887 -29.05 -18.35 -20.36
C ILE A 887 -29.26 -18.78 -21.81
N LEU A 888 -30.47 -19.23 -22.14
CA LEU A 888 -30.88 -19.55 -23.51
C LEU A 888 -31.54 -18.34 -24.16
N ILE A 889 -31.11 -18.01 -25.37
CA ILE A 889 -31.76 -17.04 -26.24
C ILE A 889 -32.12 -17.75 -27.56
N GLY A 890 -33.42 -17.94 -27.79
CA GLY A 890 -33.97 -18.43 -29.04
C GLY A 890 -34.29 -17.28 -30.01
N HIS A 891 -34.41 -17.61 -31.29
CA HIS A 891 -34.88 -16.70 -32.34
C HIS A 891 -36.22 -17.19 -32.92
N GLY A 892 -37.09 -16.26 -33.30
CA GLY A 892 -38.37 -16.58 -33.93
C GLY A 892 -39.49 -16.83 -32.91
N LYS A 893 -40.58 -17.46 -33.36
CA LYS A 893 -41.83 -17.51 -32.59
C LYS A 893 -41.72 -18.44 -31.39
N ARG A 894 -41.76 -17.88 -30.17
CA ARG A 894 -41.67 -18.66 -28.92
C ARG A 894 -42.78 -19.70 -28.77
N HIS A 895 -43.96 -19.43 -29.32
CA HIS A 895 -45.12 -20.34 -29.28
C HIS A 895 -44.98 -21.58 -30.20
N SER A 896 -43.90 -21.69 -30.97
CA SER A 896 -43.61 -22.88 -31.80
C SER A 896 -42.75 -23.93 -31.07
N VAL A 897 -42.43 -23.69 -29.80
CA VAL A 897 -41.50 -24.51 -29.00
C VAL A 897 -42.09 -24.72 -27.60
N GLU A 898 -42.15 -25.99 -27.17
CA GLU A 898 -42.58 -26.38 -25.83
C GLU A 898 -41.37 -26.51 -24.87
N LEU A 899 -41.59 -26.38 -23.56
CA LEU A 899 -40.50 -26.40 -22.56
C LEU A 899 -39.73 -27.73 -22.56
N GLU A 900 -40.43 -28.83 -22.78
CA GLU A 900 -39.90 -30.21 -22.84
C GLU A 900 -38.94 -30.43 -24.00
N GLN A 901 -38.90 -29.52 -24.99
CA GLN A 901 -37.93 -29.54 -26.08
C GLN A 901 -36.58 -28.92 -25.69
N ILE A 902 -36.50 -28.24 -24.55
CA ILE A 902 -35.28 -27.58 -24.07
C ILE A 902 -34.63 -28.48 -23.00
N PRO A 903 -33.29 -28.65 -22.98
CA PRO A 903 -32.61 -29.43 -21.95
C PRO A 903 -32.76 -28.82 -20.54
N GLU A 904 -32.89 -29.67 -19.51
CA GLU A 904 -33.15 -29.23 -18.12
C GLU A 904 -32.05 -28.31 -17.53
N CYS A 905 -30.82 -28.31 -18.06
CA CYS A 905 -29.76 -27.40 -17.63
C CYS A 905 -30.09 -25.90 -17.87
N PHE A 906 -31.03 -25.60 -18.77
CA PHE A 906 -31.54 -24.25 -19.00
C PHE A 906 -32.73 -23.87 -18.08
N TYR A 907 -33.23 -24.80 -17.27
CA TYR A 907 -34.24 -24.54 -16.23
C TYR A 907 -34.04 -25.43 -14.99
N PRO A 908 -32.83 -25.44 -14.41
CA PRO A 908 -32.45 -26.42 -13.41
C PRO A 908 -33.28 -26.29 -12.13
N VAL A 909 -33.36 -27.38 -11.37
CA VAL A 909 -33.88 -27.33 -10.00
C VAL A 909 -32.85 -26.62 -9.12
N SER A 910 -33.18 -25.42 -8.64
CA SER A 910 -32.28 -24.61 -7.83
C SER A 910 -33.01 -23.75 -6.80
N GLY A 911 -32.26 -22.93 -6.07
CA GLY A 911 -32.75 -22.04 -5.03
C GLY A 911 -33.17 -22.76 -3.75
N LYS A 912 -33.39 -21.97 -2.68
CA LYS A 912 -33.69 -22.46 -1.33
C LYS A 912 -34.83 -23.48 -1.24
N ASN A 913 -35.80 -23.39 -2.14
CA ASN A 913 -36.99 -24.25 -2.15
C ASN A 913 -36.86 -25.47 -3.09
N GLN A 914 -35.72 -25.65 -3.77
CA GLN A 914 -35.49 -26.73 -4.74
C GLN A 914 -36.58 -26.80 -5.81
N THR A 915 -36.75 -25.71 -6.54
CA THR A 915 -37.77 -25.53 -7.60
C THR A 915 -37.10 -25.31 -8.94
N ARG A 916 -37.75 -25.72 -10.06
CA ARG A 916 -37.27 -25.39 -11.41
C ARG A 916 -37.19 -23.87 -11.60
N ASP A 917 -36.02 -23.36 -11.93
CA ASP A 917 -35.85 -21.93 -12.26
C ASP A 917 -36.14 -21.68 -13.75
N LEU A 918 -37.35 -21.20 -14.02
CA LEU A 918 -37.84 -20.94 -15.38
C LEU A 918 -37.38 -19.58 -15.95
N HIS A 919 -36.55 -18.82 -15.24
CA HIS A 919 -36.23 -17.44 -15.61
C HIS A 919 -35.03 -17.27 -16.56
N LYS A 920 -34.50 -18.35 -17.13
CA LYS A 920 -33.24 -18.35 -17.91
C LYS A 920 -33.43 -18.50 -19.42
N ILE A 921 -34.67 -18.66 -19.87
CA ILE A 921 -35.02 -18.85 -21.29
C ILE A 921 -35.68 -17.57 -21.81
N TYR A 922 -35.14 -17.05 -22.90
CA TYR A 922 -35.59 -15.84 -23.57
C TYR A 922 -35.71 -16.08 -25.08
N TYR A 923 -36.54 -15.28 -25.74
CA TYR A 923 -36.70 -15.28 -27.18
C TYR A 923 -36.56 -13.86 -27.74
N ASP A 924 -35.90 -13.76 -28.89
CA ASP A 924 -36.03 -12.63 -29.80
C ASP A 924 -37.29 -12.85 -30.65
N ASP A 925 -38.40 -12.33 -30.12
CA ASP A 925 -39.77 -12.52 -30.61
C ASP A 925 -40.60 -11.25 -30.29
N GLU A 926 -41.77 -11.12 -30.90
CA GLU A 926 -42.66 -9.99 -30.68
C GLU A 926 -43.35 -10.10 -29.31
N SER A 927 -43.21 -9.06 -28.49
CA SER A 927 -43.93 -8.92 -27.23
C SER A 927 -45.32 -8.32 -27.46
N TYR A 928 -46.27 -8.60 -26.57
CA TYR A 928 -47.66 -8.15 -26.74
C TYR A 928 -47.87 -6.64 -26.62
N ASN A 929 -47.02 -5.93 -25.86
CA ASN A 929 -47.24 -4.52 -25.49
C ASN A 929 -46.06 -3.59 -25.85
N ASP A 930 -44.86 -4.14 -25.98
CA ASP A 930 -43.60 -3.38 -26.07
C ASP A 930 -42.86 -3.63 -27.40
N GLY A 931 -43.55 -4.24 -28.39
CA GLY A 931 -43.02 -4.54 -29.72
C GLY A 931 -41.93 -5.62 -29.74
N HIS A 932 -41.11 -5.60 -30.79
CA HIS A 932 -40.03 -6.55 -31.04
C HIS A 932 -38.66 -5.93 -30.74
N GLY A 933 -37.78 -6.69 -30.07
CA GLY A 933 -36.47 -6.20 -29.62
C GLY A 933 -35.33 -6.33 -30.63
N HIS A 934 -35.43 -7.28 -31.56
CA HIS A 934 -34.45 -7.54 -32.63
C HIS A 934 -33.04 -7.81 -32.06
N ALA A 935 -32.96 -8.58 -30.97
CA ALA A 935 -31.74 -8.89 -30.26
C ALA A 935 -30.66 -9.55 -31.14
N TYR A 936 -31.01 -10.46 -32.04
CA TYR A 936 -30.06 -11.08 -32.97
C TYR A 936 -29.46 -10.05 -33.93
N GLU A 937 -30.30 -9.24 -34.57
CA GLU A 937 -29.88 -8.18 -35.50
C GLU A 937 -29.06 -7.10 -34.78
N TYR A 938 -29.52 -6.64 -33.61
CA TYR A 938 -28.85 -5.62 -32.79
C TYR A 938 -27.47 -6.08 -32.32
N LEU A 939 -27.32 -7.33 -31.90
CA LEU A 939 -26.02 -7.92 -31.51
C LEU A 939 -25.18 -8.37 -32.72
N GLY A 940 -25.76 -8.39 -33.92
CA GLY A 940 -25.10 -8.78 -35.16
C GLY A 940 -24.78 -10.28 -35.23
N ILE A 941 -25.70 -11.10 -34.71
CA ILE A 941 -25.63 -12.57 -34.65
C ILE A 941 -26.53 -13.15 -35.76
N ASP A 942 -25.98 -14.04 -36.58
CA ASP A 942 -26.74 -14.80 -37.59
C ASP A 942 -27.55 -15.92 -36.92
N PRO A 943 -28.90 -15.94 -37.01
CA PRO A 943 -29.73 -16.99 -36.42
C PRO A 943 -29.44 -18.41 -36.91
N ALA A 944 -28.86 -18.60 -38.09
CA ALA A 944 -28.50 -19.93 -38.62
C ALA A 944 -27.15 -20.45 -38.06
N GLN A 945 -26.24 -19.53 -37.74
CA GLN A 945 -24.94 -19.88 -37.16
C GLN A 945 -25.04 -20.02 -35.64
N GLY A 946 -25.66 -19.04 -35.00
CA GLY A 946 -25.71 -18.86 -33.54
C GLY A 946 -24.36 -18.49 -32.92
N ALA A 947 -24.36 -18.23 -31.62
CA ALA A 947 -23.17 -17.86 -30.85
C ALA A 947 -23.30 -18.24 -29.38
N LEU A 948 -22.17 -18.51 -28.73
CA LEU A 948 -22.03 -18.59 -27.28
C LEU A 948 -21.26 -17.37 -26.80
N ILE A 949 -21.82 -16.57 -25.90
CA ILE A 949 -21.16 -15.40 -25.34
C ILE A 949 -20.96 -15.62 -23.84
N ILE A 950 -19.71 -15.69 -23.39
CA ILE A 950 -19.40 -15.77 -21.96
C ILE A 950 -19.29 -14.36 -21.40
N VAL A 951 -20.06 -14.08 -20.35
CA VAL A 951 -20.15 -12.78 -19.68
C VAL A 951 -19.82 -12.92 -18.19
N ARG A 952 -19.03 -11.98 -17.68
CA ARG A 952 -18.52 -11.92 -16.31
C ARG A 952 -19.57 -11.51 -15.28
N PRO A 953 -19.31 -11.72 -13.97
CA PRO A 953 -20.10 -11.14 -12.89
C PRO A 953 -20.22 -9.59 -12.94
N ASP A 954 -19.23 -8.90 -13.55
CA ASP A 954 -19.28 -7.45 -13.83
C ASP A 954 -19.92 -7.07 -15.19
N GLN A 955 -20.59 -8.02 -15.85
CA GLN A 955 -21.30 -7.88 -17.14
C GLN A 955 -20.42 -7.54 -18.36
N TYR A 956 -19.10 -7.70 -18.26
CA TYR A 956 -18.19 -7.61 -19.41
C TYR A 956 -18.14 -8.92 -20.19
N VAL A 957 -18.05 -8.81 -21.52
CA VAL A 957 -17.91 -9.95 -22.44
C VAL A 957 -16.47 -10.47 -22.39
N SER A 958 -16.30 -11.73 -21.99
CA SER A 958 -15.00 -12.41 -21.91
C SER A 958 -14.58 -13.08 -23.20
N VAL A 959 -15.52 -13.76 -23.88
CA VAL A 959 -15.24 -14.51 -25.10
C VAL A 959 -16.54 -14.76 -25.87
N ILE A 960 -16.41 -14.87 -27.20
CA ILE A 960 -17.47 -15.28 -28.12
C ILE A 960 -16.99 -16.57 -28.78
N ILE A 961 -17.82 -17.62 -28.78
CA ILE A 961 -17.47 -18.98 -29.22
C ILE A 961 -18.54 -19.46 -30.21
N GLY A 962 -18.16 -20.25 -31.23
CA GLY A 962 -19.11 -20.88 -32.13
C GLY A 962 -19.94 -21.96 -31.42
N LEU A 963 -21.19 -22.17 -31.86
CA LEU A 963 -22.02 -23.25 -31.28
C LEU A 963 -21.38 -24.65 -31.43
N GLY A 964 -20.49 -24.87 -32.41
CA GLY A 964 -19.75 -26.13 -32.58
C GLY A 964 -18.47 -26.25 -31.76
N ASP A 965 -17.99 -25.15 -31.17
CA ASP A 965 -16.74 -25.09 -30.40
C ASP A 965 -17.00 -25.08 -28.88
N TYR A 966 -18.15 -25.61 -28.43
CA TYR A 966 -18.62 -25.53 -27.05
C TYR A 966 -17.64 -26.12 -26.01
N LEU A 967 -16.74 -27.02 -26.42
CA LEU A 967 -15.68 -27.57 -25.58
C LEU A 967 -14.67 -26.52 -25.08
N GLU A 968 -14.57 -25.36 -25.73
CA GLU A 968 -13.74 -24.24 -25.28
C GLU A 968 -14.27 -23.58 -23.99
N ILE A 969 -15.55 -23.77 -23.63
CA ILE A 969 -16.13 -23.28 -22.37
C ILE A 969 -15.34 -23.81 -21.16
N GLY A 970 -15.14 -25.13 -21.10
CA GLY A 970 -14.40 -25.76 -19.99
C GLY A 970 -12.94 -25.30 -19.91
N LYS A 971 -12.29 -25.13 -21.07
CA LYS A 971 -10.90 -24.63 -21.15
C LYS A 971 -10.79 -23.18 -20.67
N PHE A 972 -11.75 -22.33 -21.03
CA PHE A 972 -11.80 -20.94 -20.58
C PHE A 972 -11.87 -20.86 -19.05
N PHE A 973 -12.83 -21.55 -18.43
CA PHE A 973 -13.01 -21.52 -16.98
C PHE A 973 -11.86 -22.19 -16.20
N ALA A 974 -11.27 -23.26 -16.73
CA ALA A 974 -10.10 -23.92 -16.15
C ALA A 974 -8.86 -23.00 -16.02
N GLY A 975 -8.82 -21.89 -16.77
CA GLY A 975 -7.73 -20.91 -16.70
C GLY A 975 -7.68 -20.09 -15.39
N PHE A 976 -8.77 -20.05 -14.61
CA PHE A 976 -8.83 -19.22 -13.40
C PHE A 976 -9.76 -19.74 -12.28
N LEU A 977 -10.78 -20.56 -12.58
CA LEU A 977 -11.63 -21.19 -11.55
C LEU A 977 -10.95 -22.44 -10.98
N LYS A 978 -11.20 -22.71 -9.69
CA LYS A 978 -10.70 -23.90 -8.98
C LYS A 978 -11.62 -25.09 -9.24
N HIS A 979 -11.03 -26.24 -9.59
CA HIS A 979 -11.74 -27.52 -9.67
C HIS A 979 -12.28 -27.93 -8.28
N GLN A 980 -13.56 -28.25 -8.20
CA GLN A 980 -14.24 -28.61 -6.95
C GLN A 980 -14.15 -30.12 -6.71
N THR A 981 -13.03 -30.57 -6.12
CA THR A 981 -12.79 -31.98 -5.79
C THR A 981 -13.04 -32.27 -4.31
N TYR A 982 -13.49 -33.50 -4.02
CA TYR A 982 -13.88 -33.93 -2.67
C TYR A 982 -12.65 -34.15 -1.78
N VAL A 983 -12.53 -33.41 -0.68
CA VAL A 983 -11.78 -33.90 0.49
C VAL A 983 -12.74 -34.77 1.29
N GLY A 984 -12.50 -36.08 1.27
CA GLY A 984 -13.26 -36.99 2.10
C GLY A 984 -12.89 -36.85 3.57
N TYR A 985 -13.88 -36.57 4.40
CA TYR A 985 -13.87 -37.06 5.77
C TYR A 985 -14.13 -38.57 5.72
N GLU A 986 -13.05 -39.35 5.75
CA GLU A 986 -13.05 -40.71 6.33
C GLU A 986 -12.93 -40.64 7.86
#